data_AF-F0RLY2-F1
#
_entry.id   AF-F0RLY2-F1
#
_cell.length_a   1.000
_cell.length_b   1.000
_cell.length_c   1.000
_cell.angle_alpha   90.00
_cell.angle_beta   90.00
_cell.angle_gamma   90.00
#
_symmetry.space_group_name_H-M   'P 1'
#
loop_
_entity.id
_entity.type
_entity.pdbx_description
1 polymer ?
#
loop_
_entity_poly.entity_id
_entity_poly.type
_entity_poly.pdbx_seq_one_letter_code
_entity_poly.pdbx_strand_id
1 'polypeptide(L)'
;MNPVLSRIPVKMLGDVLSTRALERIIQDAAQERRVHPAQLDAQALESVLKKDIYRRLQLSLPAKLAKKRVLDVLGEVQRVAAEVGTVDYVPADLSGLEEGVRRFTLYFDWPESQRLRGVLNMARQEESVGNDVSALLQEGESLIEQMDRRLAEGLVAQGQDLAELRATFERVSAVGGREVRRLETLLEQVDDAQKQGMLLPGEVERARTLSLKLRRQLESSVVQNTPGDAQPDPAAEAKLRALELELVGRRLGDVLAEFSPLIGARPELEAHAAALNDALAGGTLTEQAVADWQQDLSARRGQLRSEQQAQLAELERQLAELPASGEAEKARVTLGLARHTLEEGGLAADELRDLALAVQALQSSPGGASETLRQQRELSELERSARDVSGAGEELAPQIAQARERLQRGEDVDIDALYAVLERRMGQAAQEREGLDARADHVVREYDSVRDLAGETIQKLGRLADTLRAQRRLGQLSVQARERYLQTLTEAEALLDEARAEHAAAQEVTASFGEDALSGLLDIFDLESAESGLFDVDASEPEPGSDLLVGGKNEDEDLRPGTGTGSGDSAGAAGSPGTAAGADTGGFNPFAFLSGTSAAASHPADSLPAAASAEPGDAAPPPLTEAQHLPEHAWLIAHGRRQAGQPDHAAERLAPLLQSAAELGITRLRFEDGDWSWSARQSPAGTWRLARAADAATLELNSGAWLKQD
;
A
#
# COMPACT_ATOMS: atom_id res chain seq x y z
N MET A 1 0.21 -21.51 34.54
CA MET A 1 -0.53 -21.07 35.75
C MET A 1 0.47 -20.40 36.69
N ASN A 2 0.31 -19.20 37.25
CA ASN A 2 -0.63 -18.08 37.08
C ASN A 2 0.21 -16.84 37.50
N PRO A 3 0.39 -15.78 36.68
CA PRO A 3 1.25 -14.62 37.02
C PRO A 3 0.78 -13.88 38.28
N VAL A 4 -0.46 -14.13 38.73
CA VAL A 4 -0.97 -13.65 40.01
C VAL A 4 -0.20 -14.26 41.19
N LEU A 5 0.18 -15.55 41.13
CA LEU A 5 0.87 -16.22 42.24
C LEU A 5 2.31 -15.71 42.42
N SER A 6 3.05 -15.51 41.32
CA SER A 6 4.41 -14.95 41.36
C SER A 6 4.43 -13.47 41.77
N ARG A 7 3.32 -12.74 41.58
CA ARG A 7 3.15 -11.34 42.03
C ARG A 7 2.83 -11.20 43.53
N ILE A 8 2.34 -12.25 44.22
CA ILE A 8 2.02 -12.18 45.66
C ILE A 8 3.26 -11.92 46.52
N PRO A 9 4.38 -12.67 46.37
CA PRO A 9 5.62 -12.38 47.09
C PRO A 9 6.14 -10.96 46.81
N VAL A 10 6.05 -10.52 45.56
CA VAL A 10 6.51 -9.20 45.12
C VAL A 10 5.70 -8.09 45.78
N LYS A 11 4.37 -8.25 45.87
CA LYS A 11 3.46 -7.28 46.51
C LYS A 11 3.60 -7.25 48.04
N MET A 12 3.77 -8.41 48.68
CA MET A 12 3.76 -8.54 50.15
C MET A 12 5.13 -8.37 50.82
N LEU A 13 6.22 -8.53 50.06
CA LEU A 13 7.60 -8.34 50.55
C LEU A 13 8.28 -7.11 49.94
N GLY A 14 7.58 -6.37 49.07
CA GLY A 14 8.06 -5.14 48.45
C GLY A 14 8.35 -3.99 49.42
N ASP A 15 7.86 -4.10 50.66
CA ASP A 15 8.16 -3.19 51.77
C ASP A 15 9.54 -3.44 52.42
N VAL A 16 10.09 -4.64 52.27
CA VAL A 16 11.35 -5.08 52.91
C VAL A 16 12.45 -5.38 51.89
N LEU A 17 12.08 -5.80 50.68
CA LEU A 17 13.00 -6.14 49.60
C LEU A 17 12.55 -5.44 48.31
N SER A 18 13.50 -5.02 47.48
CA SER A 18 13.16 -4.36 46.22
C SER A 18 12.43 -5.32 45.28
N THR A 19 11.39 -4.80 44.62
CA THR A 19 10.55 -5.48 43.63
C THR A 19 11.38 -6.25 42.60
N ARG A 20 12.41 -5.60 42.04
CA ARG A 20 13.35 -6.19 41.07
C ARG A 20 14.19 -7.33 41.63
N ALA A 21 14.60 -7.27 42.90
CA ALA A 21 15.39 -8.34 43.50
C ALA A 21 14.51 -9.59 43.74
N LEU A 22 13.25 -9.40 44.10
CA LEU A 22 12.28 -10.48 44.26
C LEU A 22 11.94 -11.12 42.91
N GLU A 23 11.67 -10.30 41.89
CA GLU A 23 11.43 -10.79 40.51
C GLU A 23 12.62 -11.57 39.98
N ARG A 24 13.84 -11.07 40.16
CA ARG A 24 15.06 -11.76 39.73
C ARG A 24 15.27 -13.09 40.46
N ILE A 25 15.05 -13.17 41.77
CA ILE A 25 15.16 -14.44 42.52
C ILE A 25 14.12 -15.46 42.04
N ILE A 26 12.90 -15.01 41.75
CA ILE A 26 11.84 -15.88 41.22
C ILE A 26 12.17 -16.33 39.78
N GLN A 27 12.75 -15.44 38.98
CA GLN A 27 13.18 -15.72 37.61
C GLN A 27 14.38 -16.69 37.56
N ASP A 28 15.41 -16.48 38.40
CA ASP A 28 16.56 -17.37 38.55
C ASP A 28 16.09 -18.78 38.99
N ALA A 29 15.16 -18.84 39.94
CA ALA A 29 14.57 -20.09 40.40
C ALA A 29 13.71 -20.80 39.35
N ALA A 30 13.04 -20.05 38.47
CA ALA A 30 12.29 -20.59 37.34
C ALA A 30 13.26 -21.18 36.29
N GLN A 31 14.33 -20.46 35.98
CA GLN A 31 15.40 -20.90 35.08
C GLN A 31 16.10 -22.17 35.57
N GLU A 32 16.42 -22.29 36.86
CA GLU A 32 17.00 -23.51 37.45
C GLU A 32 16.10 -24.74 37.27
N ARG A 33 14.78 -24.54 37.26
CA ARG A 33 13.78 -25.59 37.09
C ARG A 33 13.42 -25.84 35.62
N ARG A 34 13.98 -25.07 34.68
CA ARG A 34 13.64 -25.07 33.24
C ARG A 34 12.14 -24.84 32.98
N VAL A 35 11.49 -24.05 33.84
CA VAL A 35 10.05 -23.75 33.77
C VAL A 35 9.90 -22.23 33.72
N HIS A 36 8.90 -21.72 32.99
CA HIS A 36 8.69 -20.28 32.89
C HIS A 36 8.26 -19.67 34.25
N PRO A 37 8.64 -18.43 34.60
CA PRO A 37 8.20 -17.80 35.86
C PRO A 37 6.67 -17.73 36.05
N ALA A 38 5.92 -17.67 34.94
CA ALA A 38 4.44 -17.72 34.93
C ALA A 38 3.84 -19.15 34.97
N GLN A 39 4.69 -20.18 35.03
CA GLN A 39 4.34 -21.60 35.14
C GLN A 39 4.77 -22.20 36.49
N LEU A 40 5.34 -21.39 37.40
CA LEU A 40 5.67 -21.82 38.76
C LEU A 40 4.38 -22.18 39.51
N ASP A 41 4.24 -23.46 39.86
CA ASP A 41 3.16 -23.93 40.70
C ASP A 41 3.33 -23.47 42.16
N ALA A 42 2.26 -23.56 42.94
CA ALA A 42 2.27 -23.12 44.34
C ALA A 42 3.33 -23.86 45.17
N GLN A 43 3.64 -25.13 44.85
CA GLN A 43 4.70 -25.90 45.51
C GLN A 43 6.10 -25.42 45.14
N ALA A 44 6.37 -25.10 43.87
CA ALA A 44 7.64 -24.51 43.45
C ALA A 44 7.82 -23.15 44.10
N LEU A 45 6.80 -22.29 44.11
CA LEU A 45 6.87 -20.97 44.73
C LEU A 45 7.10 -21.06 46.25
N GLU A 46 6.48 -22.03 46.93
CA GLU A 46 6.76 -22.34 48.33
C GLU A 46 8.23 -22.72 48.57
N SER A 47 8.83 -23.50 47.67
CA SER A 47 10.25 -23.88 47.79
C SER A 47 11.19 -22.68 47.63
N VAL A 48 10.88 -21.75 46.73
CA VAL A 48 11.63 -20.50 46.48
C VAL A 48 11.50 -19.54 47.67
N LEU A 49 10.28 -19.41 48.20
CA LEU A 49 10.00 -18.61 49.39
C LEU A 49 10.78 -19.09 50.62
N LYS A 50 10.83 -20.41 50.84
CA LYS A 50 11.50 -21.02 52.00
C LYS A 50 13.02 -21.05 51.90
N LYS A 51 13.61 -21.07 50.70
CA LYS A 51 15.06 -21.18 50.51
C LYS A 51 15.69 -19.85 50.13
N ASP A 52 15.34 -19.32 48.97
CA ASP A 52 16.06 -18.24 48.31
C ASP A 52 15.63 -16.87 48.86
N ILE A 53 14.32 -16.66 48.97
CA ILE A 53 13.74 -15.43 49.51
C ILE A 53 13.95 -15.37 51.03
N TYR A 54 13.81 -16.49 51.76
CA TYR A 54 14.11 -16.54 53.20
C TYR A 54 15.58 -16.20 53.50
N ARG A 55 16.53 -16.77 52.74
CA ARG A 55 17.96 -16.44 52.88
C ARG A 55 18.22 -14.96 52.60
N ARG A 56 17.53 -14.37 51.62
CA ARG A 56 17.64 -12.94 51.30
C ARG A 56 17.03 -12.06 52.40
N LEU A 57 15.87 -12.41 52.95
CA LEU A 57 15.21 -11.71 54.05
C LEU A 57 16.01 -11.72 55.34
N GLN A 58 16.79 -12.78 55.61
CA GLN A 58 17.67 -12.83 56.79
C GLN A 58 18.79 -11.79 56.78
N LEU A 59 19.11 -11.20 55.62
CA LEU A 59 20.08 -10.12 55.51
C LEU A 59 19.52 -8.76 55.95
N SER A 60 18.19 -8.60 55.93
CA SER A 60 17.49 -7.35 56.28
C SER A 60 16.61 -7.44 57.52
N LEU A 61 16.28 -8.64 58.00
CA LEU A 61 15.41 -8.88 59.16
C LEU A 61 15.94 -9.97 60.10
N PRO A 62 15.68 -9.87 61.42
CA PRO A 62 15.93 -10.97 62.36
C PRO A 62 15.18 -12.24 61.96
N ALA A 63 15.82 -13.41 62.12
CA ALA A 63 15.34 -14.70 61.60
C ALA A 63 13.90 -15.06 62.01
N LYS A 64 13.46 -14.69 63.23
CA LYS A 64 12.08 -14.92 63.69
C LYS A 64 11.05 -14.12 62.89
N LEU A 65 11.37 -12.89 62.51
CA LEU A 65 10.48 -12.02 61.71
C LEU A 65 10.49 -12.41 60.23
N ALA A 66 11.66 -12.74 59.68
CA ALA A 66 11.78 -13.25 58.31
C ALA A 66 10.95 -14.53 58.11
N LYS A 67 11.00 -15.47 59.07
CA LYS A 67 10.20 -16.71 59.03
C LYS A 67 8.69 -16.43 59.09
N LYS A 68 8.27 -15.48 59.93
CA LYS A 68 6.86 -15.06 60.03
C LYS A 68 6.37 -14.49 58.70
N ARG A 69 7.14 -13.56 58.09
CA ARG A 69 6.80 -12.95 56.80
C ARG A 69 6.69 -13.97 55.67
N VAL A 70 7.61 -14.92 55.58
CA VAL A 70 7.55 -16.00 54.58
C VAL A 70 6.31 -16.86 54.77
N LEU A 71 5.92 -17.18 56.01
CA LEU A 71 4.70 -17.95 56.30
C LEU A 71 3.42 -17.17 55.97
N ASP A 72 3.38 -15.86 56.25
CA ASP A 72 2.25 -15.00 55.93
C ASP A 72 2.03 -14.94 54.39
N VAL A 73 3.11 -14.78 53.63
CA VAL A 73 3.09 -14.79 52.16
C VAL A 73 2.67 -16.16 51.61
N LEU A 74 3.17 -17.24 52.21
CA LEU A 74 2.84 -18.60 51.79
C LEU A 74 1.36 -18.94 52.05
N GLY A 75 0.81 -18.47 53.17
CA GLY A 75 -0.61 -18.56 53.46
C GLY A 75 -1.47 -17.84 52.43
N GLU A 76 -1.04 -16.64 51.99
CA GLU A 76 -1.73 -15.88 50.95
C GLU A 76 -1.61 -16.52 49.56
N VAL A 77 -0.45 -17.06 49.21
CA VAL A 77 -0.24 -17.84 47.98
C VAL A 77 -1.15 -19.07 47.95
N GLN A 78 -1.28 -19.79 49.07
CA GLN A 78 -2.18 -20.95 49.17
C GLN A 78 -3.66 -20.56 49.13
N ARG A 79 -4.03 -19.44 49.75
CA ARG A 79 -5.39 -18.89 49.71
C ARG A 79 -5.78 -18.49 48.28
N VAL A 80 -4.93 -17.74 47.60
CA VAL A 80 -5.16 -17.31 46.19
C VAL A 80 -5.09 -18.50 45.24
N ALA A 81 -4.22 -19.49 45.48
CA ALA A 81 -4.22 -20.73 44.71
C ALA A 81 -5.51 -21.55 44.89
N ALA A 82 -6.18 -21.44 46.04
CA ALA A 82 -7.46 -22.10 46.31
C ALA A 82 -8.68 -21.29 45.79
N GLU A 83 -8.59 -19.96 45.75
CA GLU A 83 -9.65 -19.06 45.26
C GLU A 83 -9.67 -18.94 43.73
N VAL A 84 -8.50 -19.00 43.09
CA VAL A 84 -8.33 -18.79 41.64
C VAL A 84 -8.36 -20.12 40.88
N GLY A 85 -9.42 -20.91 41.05
CA GLY A 85 -9.67 -22.06 40.17
C GLY A 85 -9.37 -21.70 38.70
N THR A 86 -8.51 -22.50 38.06
CA THR A 86 -7.93 -22.36 36.70
C THR A 86 -8.52 -21.24 35.84
N VAL A 87 -8.01 -20.03 35.98
CA VAL A 87 -8.15 -18.99 34.95
C VAL A 87 -7.01 -19.23 33.96
N ASP A 88 -7.38 -19.72 32.77
CA ASP A 88 -6.46 -19.97 31.68
C ASP A 88 -5.74 -18.68 31.27
N TYR A 89 -4.42 -18.77 31.10
CA TYR A 89 -3.69 -17.87 30.21
C TYR A 89 -4.27 -18.11 28.82
N VAL A 90 -5.03 -17.17 28.29
CA VAL A 90 -5.40 -17.19 26.88
C VAL A 90 -4.18 -16.64 26.14
N PRO A 91 -3.43 -17.45 25.36
CA PRO A 91 -2.39 -16.94 24.48
C PRO A 91 -2.98 -15.84 23.59
N ALA A 92 -2.17 -14.83 23.28
CA ALA A 92 -2.62 -13.79 22.37
C ALA A 92 -2.98 -14.46 21.04
N ASP A 93 -4.17 -14.22 20.50
CA ASP A 93 -4.56 -14.84 19.25
C ASP A 93 -3.82 -14.17 18.08
N LEU A 94 -2.65 -14.73 17.74
CA LEU A 94 -1.84 -14.26 16.62
C LEU A 94 -2.38 -14.72 15.26
N SER A 95 -3.44 -15.55 15.23
CA SER A 95 -3.91 -16.19 14.00
C SER A 95 -4.35 -15.18 12.93
N GLY A 96 -4.97 -14.06 13.33
CA GLY A 96 -5.36 -12.99 12.42
C GLY A 96 -4.16 -12.35 11.72
N LEU A 97 -3.06 -12.11 12.45
CA LEU A 97 -1.82 -11.59 11.86
C LEU A 97 -1.14 -12.61 10.96
N GLU A 98 -1.13 -13.89 11.35
CA GLU A 98 -0.57 -14.96 10.53
C GLU A 98 -1.34 -15.14 9.21
N GLU A 99 -2.67 -15.07 9.27
CA GLU A 99 -3.53 -15.11 8.10
C GLU A 99 -3.30 -13.88 7.22
N GLY A 100 -3.19 -12.69 7.80
CA GLY A 100 -2.84 -11.46 7.08
C GLY A 100 -1.51 -11.58 6.32
N VAL A 101 -0.44 -12.02 6.99
CA VAL A 101 0.88 -12.22 6.35
C VAL A 101 0.80 -13.26 5.23
N ARG A 102 0.08 -14.36 5.42
CA ARG A 102 -0.12 -15.38 4.37
C ARG A 102 -0.88 -14.81 3.17
N ARG A 103 -1.97 -14.06 3.41
CA ARG A 103 -2.80 -13.47 2.36
C ARG A 103 -2.03 -12.46 1.51
N PHE A 104 -1.18 -11.64 2.13
CA PHE A 104 -0.40 -10.61 1.42
C PHE A 104 1.03 -11.04 1.07
N THR A 105 1.33 -12.34 1.09
CA THR A 105 2.67 -12.86 0.75
C THR A 105 3.10 -12.48 -0.67
N LEU A 106 2.17 -12.40 -1.62
CA LEU A 106 2.43 -12.02 -3.01
C LEU A 106 2.81 -10.54 -3.20
N TYR A 107 2.59 -9.71 -2.19
CA TYR A 107 2.83 -8.26 -2.24
C TYR A 107 3.99 -7.86 -1.32
N PHE A 108 5.10 -8.61 -1.38
CA PHE A 108 6.28 -8.35 -0.54
C PHE A 108 6.92 -6.97 -0.76
N ASP A 109 6.76 -6.42 -1.96
CA ASP A 109 7.30 -5.10 -2.30
C ASP A 109 6.51 -3.95 -1.64
N TRP A 110 5.38 -4.24 -1.00
CA TRP A 110 4.62 -3.24 -0.25
C TRP A 110 5.26 -3.02 1.13
N PRO A 111 5.59 -1.77 1.51
CA PRO A 111 6.20 -1.48 2.80
C PRO A 111 5.32 -1.92 3.99
N GLU A 112 4.00 -1.91 3.82
CA GLU A 112 3.02 -2.36 4.82
C GLU A 112 3.12 -3.88 5.05
N SER A 113 3.37 -4.67 4.00
CA SER A 113 3.57 -6.14 4.09
C SER A 113 4.83 -6.47 4.88
N GLN A 114 5.90 -5.71 4.67
CA GLN A 114 7.16 -5.83 5.39
C GLN A 114 6.99 -5.48 6.87
N ARG A 115 6.33 -4.35 7.15
CA ARG A 115 6.01 -3.92 8.51
C ARG A 115 5.15 -4.94 9.25
N LEU A 116 4.13 -5.52 8.61
CA LEU A 116 3.25 -6.53 9.21
C LEU A 116 4.04 -7.78 9.65
N ARG A 117 5.04 -8.21 8.88
CA ARG A 117 5.94 -9.32 9.28
C ARG A 117 6.79 -8.96 10.48
N GLY A 118 7.30 -7.72 10.53
CA GLY A 118 8.01 -7.19 11.68
C GLY A 118 7.17 -7.19 12.93
N VAL A 119 5.94 -6.68 12.83
CA VAL A 119 4.95 -6.67 13.92
C VAL A 119 4.66 -8.11 14.37
N LEU A 120 4.41 -9.06 13.46
CA LEU A 120 4.18 -10.46 13.81
C LEU A 120 5.40 -11.11 14.50
N ASN A 121 6.61 -10.85 14.02
CA ASN A 121 7.83 -11.40 14.61
C ASN A 121 8.07 -10.83 16.02
N MET A 122 7.87 -9.53 16.21
CA MET A 122 7.93 -8.90 17.53
C MET A 122 6.82 -9.40 18.44
N ALA A 123 5.59 -9.55 17.94
CA ALA A 123 4.47 -10.10 18.70
C ALA A 123 4.76 -11.51 19.21
N ARG A 124 5.33 -12.38 18.36
CA ARG A 124 5.78 -13.73 18.77
C ARG A 124 6.90 -13.67 19.82
N GLN A 125 7.84 -12.75 19.66
CA GLN A 125 8.95 -12.58 20.61
C GLN A 125 8.44 -12.09 21.97
N GLU A 126 7.61 -11.05 22.00
CA GLU A 126 7.01 -10.49 23.20
C GLU A 126 6.08 -11.51 23.89
N GLU A 127 5.28 -12.26 23.12
CA GLU A 127 4.47 -13.35 23.66
C GLU A 127 5.33 -14.46 24.28
N SER A 128 6.44 -14.82 23.64
CA SER A 128 7.36 -15.84 24.18
C SER A 128 7.99 -15.44 25.51
N VAL A 129 8.09 -14.13 25.77
CA VAL A 129 8.59 -13.53 27.03
C VAL A 129 7.44 -13.25 28.01
N GLY A 130 6.18 -13.34 27.57
CA GLY A 130 4.98 -13.12 28.37
C GLY A 130 4.64 -11.64 28.57
N ASN A 131 5.08 -10.77 27.66
CA ASN A 131 4.76 -9.35 27.64
C ASN A 131 3.41 -9.08 26.97
N ASP A 132 2.86 -7.87 27.16
CA ASP A 132 1.60 -7.48 26.55
C ASP A 132 1.78 -7.19 25.05
N VAL A 133 1.03 -7.90 24.22
CA VAL A 133 1.10 -7.85 22.75
C VAL A 133 -0.06 -7.04 22.16
N SER A 134 -1.00 -6.54 22.97
CA SER A 134 -2.24 -5.90 22.51
C SER A 134 -1.99 -4.72 21.56
N ALA A 135 -0.97 -3.90 21.82
CA ALA A 135 -0.60 -2.79 20.94
C ALA A 135 -0.06 -3.25 19.59
N LEU A 136 0.71 -4.34 19.56
CA LEU A 136 1.23 -4.93 18.32
C LEU A 136 0.12 -5.60 17.51
N LEU A 137 -0.85 -6.23 18.17
CA LEU A 137 -2.04 -6.76 17.51
C LEU A 137 -2.84 -5.65 16.84
N GLN A 138 -3.14 -4.57 17.56
CA GLN A 138 -3.88 -3.43 17.03
C GLN A 138 -3.15 -2.76 15.85
N GLU A 139 -1.82 -2.61 15.95
CA GLU A 139 -1.01 -2.10 14.83
C GLU A 139 -1.08 -3.03 13.62
N GLY A 140 -0.93 -4.34 13.83
CA GLY A 140 -1.00 -5.32 12.76
C GLY A 140 -2.38 -5.40 12.10
N GLU A 141 -3.46 -5.30 12.87
CA GLU A 141 -4.84 -5.21 12.36
C GLU A 141 -5.02 -3.95 11.50
N SER A 142 -4.54 -2.79 11.96
CA SER A 142 -4.59 -1.55 11.19
C SER A 142 -3.82 -1.65 9.86
N LEU A 143 -2.67 -2.32 9.84
CA LEU A 143 -1.92 -2.57 8.61
C LEU A 143 -2.67 -3.50 7.66
N ILE A 144 -3.32 -4.54 8.18
CA ILE A 144 -4.16 -5.43 7.37
C ILE A 144 -5.31 -4.65 6.73
N GLU A 145 -6.01 -3.81 7.51
CA GLU A 145 -7.08 -2.94 6.99
C GLU A 145 -6.57 -1.97 5.92
N GLN A 146 -5.40 -1.38 6.11
CA GLN A 146 -4.76 -0.52 5.12
C GLN A 146 -4.45 -1.26 3.81
N MET A 147 -3.87 -2.46 3.93
CA MET A 147 -3.55 -3.29 2.76
C MET A 147 -4.81 -3.82 2.06
N ASP A 148 -5.88 -4.12 2.81
CA ASP A 148 -7.18 -4.51 2.26
C ASP A 148 -7.82 -3.39 1.44
N ARG A 149 -7.79 -2.15 1.96
CA ARG A 149 -8.23 -0.97 1.21
C ARG A 149 -7.42 -0.80 -0.07
N ARG A 150 -6.08 -0.85 0.04
CA ARG A 150 -5.18 -0.74 -1.12
C ARG A 150 -5.43 -1.85 -2.16
N LEU A 151 -5.66 -3.08 -1.72
CA LEU A 151 -5.99 -4.20 -2.59
C LEU A 151 -7.32 -3.97 -3.32
N ALA A 152 -8.36 -3.55 -2.60
CA ALA A 152 -9.67 -3.28 -3.17
C ALA A 152 -9.61 -2.14 -4.21
N GLU A 153 -8.91 -1.05 -3.90
CA GLU A 153 -8.66 0.07 -4.82
C GLU A 153 -7.88 -0.38 -6.06
N GLY A 154 -6.81 -1.17 -5.87
CA GLY A 154 -6.02 -1.73 -6.96
C GLY A 154 -6.84 -2.64 -7.87
N LEU A 155 -7.77 -3.43 -7.31
CA LEU A 155 -8.58 -4.38 -8.09
C LEU A 155 -9.58 -3.64 -8.97
N VAL A 156 -10.08 -2.50 -8.52
CA VAL A 156 -10.93 -1.65 -9.36
C VAL A 156 -10.13 -1.04 -10.50
N ALA A 157 -8.91 -0.56 -10.24
CA ALA A 157 -8.02 -0.05 -11.28
C ALA A 157 -7.65 -1.15 -12.30
N GLN A 158 -7.24 -2.33 -11.83
CA GLN A 158 -6.94 -3.47 -12.70
C GLN A 158 -8.16 -3.92 -13.52
N GLY A 159 -9.36 -3.86 -12.95
CA GLY A 159 -10.61 -4.15 -13.66
C GLY A 159 -10.89 -3.16 -14.80
N GLN A 160 -10.68 -1.85 -14.54
CA GLN A 160 -10.76 -0.82 -15.57
C GLN A 160 -9.73 -1.07 -16.68
N ASP A 161 -8.48 -1.35 -16.31
CA ASP A 161 -7.40 -1.64 -17.25
C ASP A 161 -7.71 -2.84 -18.14
N LEU A 162 -8.23 -3.92 -17.56
CA LEU A 162 -8.62 -5.12 -18.29
C LEU A 162 -9.70 -4.79 -19.33
N ALA A 163 -10.68 -3.95 -18.98
CA ALA A 163 -11.73 -3.52 -19.90
C ALA A 163 -11.16 -2.66 -21.06
N GLU A 164 -10.22 -1.76 -20.76
CA GLU A 164 -9.52 -0.95 -21.77
C GLU A 164 -8.66 -1.81 -22.69
N LEU A 165 -7.88 -2.73 -22.14
CA LEU A 165 -7.01 -3.63 -22.89
C LEU A 165 -7.77 -4.62 -23.78
N ARG A 166 -8.95 -5.08 -23.35
CA ARG A 166 -9.84 -5.90 -24.19
C ARG A 166 -10.36 -5.10 -25.39
N ALA A 167 -10.81 -3.87 -25.15
CA ALA A 167 -11.29 -2.99 -26.21
C ALA A 167 -10.17 -2.63 -27.22
N THR A 168 -8.91 -2.51 -26.77
CA THR A 168 -7.78 -2.32 -27.70
C THR A 168 -7.44 -3.62 -28.43
N PHE A 169 -7.44 -4.77 -27.73
CA PHE A 169 -7.15 -6.07 -28.32
C PHE A 169 -8.09 -6.42 -29.48
N GLU A 170 -9.40 -6.15 -29.37
CA GLU A 170 -10.35 -6.40 -30.46
C GLU A 170 -9.91 -5.76 -31.78
N ARG A 171 -9.40 -4.52 -31.73
CA ARG A 171 -8.94 -3.79 -32.92
C ARG A 171 -7.63 -4.33 -33.49
N VAL A 172 -6.79 -4.92 -32.64
CA VAL A 172 -5.44 -5.36 -32.99
C VAL A 172 -5.35 -6.86 -33.30
N SER A 173 -6.35 -7.61 -32.89
CA SER A 173 -6.45 -9.07 -33.09
C SER A 173 -6.34 -9.49 -34.56
N ALA A 174 -6.79 -8.62 -35.49
CA ALA A 174 -6.76 -8.86 -36.93
C ALA A 174 -5.34 -8.97 -37.54
N VAL A 175 -4.30 -8.44 -36.88
CA VAL A 175 -2.89 -8.56 -37.32
C VAL A 175 -2.42 -10.02 -37.27
N GLY A 176 -2.92 -10.77 -36.29
CA GLY A 176 -2.45 -12.12 -35.95
C GLY A 176 -0.98 -12.15 -35.49
N GLY A 177 -0.47 -13.36 -35.21
CA GLY A 177 0.94 -13.59 -34.89
C GLY A 177 1.24 -13.91 -33.43
N ARG A 178 2.54 -14.07 -33.12
CA ARG A 178 3.02 -14.52 -31.79
C ARG A 178 2.77 -13.48 -30.70
N GLU A 179 2.92 -12.19 -31.01
CA GLU A 179 2.73 -11.10 -30.05
C GLU A 179 1.25 -10.92 -29.67
N VAL A 180 0.32 -11.11 -30.61
CA VAL A 180 -1.14 -11.12 -30.36
C VAL A 180 -1.53 -12.27 -29.43
N ARG A 181 -1.04 -13.50 -29.70
CA ARG A 181 -1.28 -14.66 -28.80
C ARG A 181 -0.72 -14.43 -27.40
N ARG A 182 0.45 -13.79 -27.30
CA ARG A 182 1.04 -13.46 -26.00
C ARG A 182 0.19 -12.44 -25.24
N LEU A 183 -0.35 -11.43 -25.94
CA LEU A 183 -1.28 -10.47 -25.34
C LEU A 183 -2.57 -11.16 -24.88
N GLU A 184 -3.15 -12.04 -25.70
CA GLU A 184 -4.32 -12.85 -25.34
C GLU A 184 -4.09 -13.67 -24.06
N THR A 185 -2.97 -14.40 -23.98
CA THR A 185 -2.61 -15.16 -22.77
C THR A 185 -2.44 -14.25 -21.54
N LEU A 186 -1.83 -13.07 -21.68
CA LEU A 186 -1.71 -12.13 -20.57
C LEU A 186 -3.08 -11.60 -20.12
N LEU A 187 -4.00 -11.33 -21.06
CA LEU A 187 -5.36 -10.90 -20.73
C LEU A 187 -6.16 -11.99 -20.02
N GLU A 188 -5.99 -13.26 -20.41
CA GLU A 188 -6.56 -14.40 -19.70
C GLU A 188 -5.99 -14.53 -18.28
N GLN A 189 -4.67 -14.39 -18.12
CA GLN A 189 -4.02 -14.43 -16.81
C GLN A 189 -4.51 -13.31 -15.88
N VAL A 190 -4.58 -12.07 -16.37
CA VAL A 190 -5.08 -10.93 -15.59
C VAL A 190 -6.58 -11.09 -15.28
N ASP A 191 -7.39 -11.60 -16.20
CA ASP A 191 -8.82 -11.85 -15.97
C ASP A 191 -9.06 -12.93 -14.91
N ASP A 192 -8.31 -14.03 -14.96
CA ASP A 192 -8.41 -15.09 -13.96
C ASP A 192 -7.93 -14.61 -12.58
N ALA A 193 -6.87 -13.81 -12.53
CA ALA A 193 -6.42 -13.17 -11.30
C ALA A 193 -7.45 -12.17 -10.75
N GLN A 194 -8.08 -11.37 -11.61
CA GLN A 194 -9.15 -10.46 -11.24
C GLN A 194 -10.34 -11.20 -10.61
N LYS A 195 -10.76 -12.33 -11.18
CA LYS A 195 -11.82 -13.18 -10.61
C LYS A 195 -11.43 -13.78 -9.26
N GLN A 196 -10.14 -14.04 -9.05
CA GLN A 196 -9.59 -14.57 -7.80
C GLN A 196 -9.28 -13.47 -6.77
N GLY A 197 -9.47 -12.18 -7.10
CA GLY A 197 -9.18 -11.06 -6.22
C GLY A 197 -7.67 -10.81 -6.02
N MET A 198 -6.85 -11.12 -7.02
CA MET A 198 -5.39 -10.95 -7.00
C MET A 198 -4.95 -9.83 -7.93
N LEU A 199 -3.99 -9.02 -7.47
CA LEU A 199 -3.37 -7.98 -8.28
C LEU A 199 -2.12 -8.49 -8.98
N LEU A 200 -2.06 -8.26 -10.29
CA LEU A 200 -0.93 -8.57 -11.15
C LEU A 200 -0.47 -7.32 -11.91
N PRO A 201 0.03 -6.28 -11.21
CA PRO A 201 0.41 -5.02 -11.84
C PRO A 201 1.46 -5.21 -12.94
N GLY A 202 2.44 -6.08 -12.71
CA GLY A 202 3.47 -6.39 -13.71
C GLY A 202 2.96 -7.14 -14.95
N GLU A 203 1.81 -7.81 -14.89
CA GLU A 203 1.18 -8.40 -16.08
C GLU A 203 0.36 -7.39 -16.85
N VAL A 204 -0.37 -6.52 -16.14
CA VAL A 204 -1.10 -5.39 -16.73
C VAL A 204 -0.13 -4.49 -17.51
N GLU A 205 1.01 -4.10 -16.93
CA GLU A 205 2.02 -3.28 -17.64
C GLU A 205 2.59 -3.96 -18.87
N ARG A 206 2.86 -5.27 -18.78
CA ARG A 206 3.33 -6.05 -19.94
C ARG A 206 2.28 -6.10 -21.04
N ALA A 207 1.00 -6.26 -20.68
CA ALA A 207 -0.11 -6.26 -21.62
C ALA A 207 -0.27 -4.88 -22.29
N ARG A 208 -0.20 -3.79 -21.52
CA ARG A 208 -0.23 -2.40 -22.05
C ARG A 208 0.91 -2.16 -23.04
N THR A 209 2.15 -2.46 -22.65
CA THR A 209 3.33 -2.29 -23.51
C THR A 209 3.20 -3.09 -24.82
N LEU A 210 2.74 -4.34 -24.74
CA LEU A 210 2.50 -5.18 -25.93
C LEU A 210 1.36 -4.64 -26.79
N SER A 211 0.28 -4.14 -26.20
CA SER A 211 -0.85 -3.56 -26.93
C SER A 211 -0.42 -2.33 -27.74
N LEU A 212 0.41 -1.45 -27.15
CA LEU A 212 0.95 -0.26 -27.79
C LEU A 212 1.90 -0.63 -28.93
N LYS A 213 2.79 -1.61 -28.70
CA LYS A 213 3.70 -2.13 -29.73
C LYS A 213 2.93 -2.68 -30.93
N LEU A 214 1.90 -3.48 -30.70
CA LEU A 214 1.08 -4.06 -31.76
C LEU A 214 0.28 -2.98 -32.51
N ARG A 215 -0.22 -1.95 -31.81
CA ARG A 215 -0.90 -0.80 -32.44
C ARG A 215 0.05 0.00 -33.34
N ARG A 216 1.27 0.23 -32.90
CA ARG A 216 2.32 0.85 -33.72
C ARG A 216 2.65 0.01 -34.96
N GLN A 217 2.69 -1.32 -34.82
CA GLN A 217 2.88 -2.23 -35.97
C GLN A 217 1.72 -2.12 -36.97
N LEU A 218 0.47 -2.08 -36.50
CA LEU A 218 -0.70 -1.85 -37.35
C LEU A 218 -0.58 -0.56 -38.17
N GLU A 219 -0.32 0.55 -37.49
CA GLU A 219 -0.20 1.86 -38.13
C GLU A 219 0.94 1.85 -39.15
N SER A 220 2.08 1.24 -38.83
CA SER A 220 3.21 1.09 -39.76
C SER A 220 2.90 0.17 -40.97
N SER A 221 2.06 -0.84 -40.79
CA SER A 221 1.67 -1.79 -41.85
C SER A 221 0.61 -1.19 -42.78
N VAL A 222 -0.25 -0.31 -42.29
CA VAL A 222 -1.20 0.46 -43.11
C VAL A 222 -0.43 1.42 -44.03
N VAL A 223 0.63 2.05 -43.54
CA VAL A 223 1.51 2.95 -44.33
C VAL A 223 2.27 2.21 -45.45
N GLN A 224 2.62 0.94 -45.28
CA GLN A 224 3.34 0.16 -46.29
C GLN A 224 2.45 -0.38 -47.44
N ASN A 225 1.14 -0.49 -47.22
CA ASN A 225 0.20 -1.08 -48.19
C ASN A 225 -0.46 -0.08 -49.15
N THR A 226 -0.21 1.23 -49.00
CA THR A 226 -0.68 2.27 -49.93
C THR A 226 0.41 2.68 -50.93
N PRO A 227 0.29 2.35 -52.22
CA PRO A 227 1.29 2.75 -53.22
C PRO A 227 1.11 4.22 -53.62
N GLY A 228 2.03 5.07 -53.17
CA GLY A 228 2.19 6.47 -53.58
C GLY A 228 2.08 7.47 -52.42
N ASP A 229 3.20 8.09 -52.02
CA ASP A 229 3.36 9.24 -51.11
C ASP A 229 2.26 9.45 -50.04
N ALA A 230 1.88 8.39 -49.33
CA ALA A 230 1.00 8.51 -48.17
C ALA A 230 1.85 8.91 -46.96
N GLN A 231 1.83 10.20 -46.61
CA GLN A 231 2.21 10.62 -45.25
C GLN A 231 1.36 9.83 -44.24
N PRO A 232 1.93 9.44 -43.10
CA PRO A 232 1.18 8.79 -42.03
C PRO A 232 -0.03 9.66 -41.66
N ASP A 233 -1.18 9.03 -41.42
CA ASP A 233 -2.40 9.74 -41.00
C ASP A 233 -2.08 10.52 -39.71
N PRO A 234 -2.09 11.88 -39.74
CA PRO A 234 -1.73 12.68 -38.57
C PRO A 234 -2.65 12.42 -37.38
N ALA A 235 -3.89 11.97 -37.63
CA ALA A 235 -4.83 11.60 -36.58
C ALA A 235 -4.45 10.27 -35.88
N ALA A 236 -3.88 9.30 -36.61
CA ALA A 236 -3.40 8.05 -36.04
C ALA A 236 -2.13 8.28 -35.21
N GLU A 237 -1.17 9.05 -35.72
CA GLU A 237 0.04 9.41 -34.98
C GLU A 237 -0.26 10.19 -33.69
N ALA A 238 -1.22 11.12 -33.73
CA ALA A 238 -1.66 11.85 -32.55
C ALA A 238 -2.26 10.90 -31.49
N LYS A 239 -3.05 9.90 -31.91
CA LYS A 239 -3.60 8.87 -31.00
C LYS A 239 -2.51 7.98 -30.42
N LEU A 240 -1.50 7.58 -31.19
CA LEU A 240 -0.38 6.79 -30.69
C LEU A 240 0.44 7.59 -29.68
N ARG A 241 0.77 8.86 -29.97
CA ARG A 241 1.47 9.75 -29.03
C ARG A 241 0.68 9.98 -27.75
N ALA A 242 -0.63 10.12 -27.83
CA ALA A 242 -1.49 10.24 -26.65
C ALA A 242 -1.41 8.98 -25.77
N LEU A 243 -1.38 7.78 -26.37
CA LEU A 243 -1.24 6.52 -25.63
C LEU A 243 0.17 6.33 -25.06
N GLU A 244 1.20 6.75 -25.78
CA GLU A 244 2.58 6.75 -25.28
C GLU A 244 2.70 7.68 -24.06
N LEU A 245 2.15 8.90 -24.15
CA LEU A 245 2.10 9.85 -23.03
C LEU A 245 1.28 9.32 -21.86
N GLU A 246 0.16 8.65 -22.12
CA GLU A 246 -0.66 8.01 -21.08
C GLU A 246 0.13 6.92 -20.36
N LEU A 247 0.84 6.05 -21.07
CA LEU A 247 1.66 5.00 -20.48
C LEU A 247 2.81 5.59 -19.66
N VAL A 248 3.49 6.62 -20.18
CA VAL A 248 4.54 7.35 -19.46
C VAL A 248 3.98 8.04 -18.22
N GLY A 249 2.79 8.65 -18.31
CA GLY A 249 2.10 9.28 -17.18
C GLY A 249 1.70 8.28 -16.09
N ARG A 250 1.21 7.09 -16.47
CA ARG A 250 0.94 6.00 -15.52
C ARG A 250 2.21 5.52 -14.83
N ARG A 251 3.30 5.33 -15.59
CA ARG A 251 4.62 4.99 -15.02
C ARG A 251 5.14 6.07 -14.08
N LEU A 252 4.97 7.35 -14.41
CA LEU A 252 5.27 8.45 -13.50
C LEU A 252 4.44 8.34 -12.22
N GLY A 253 3.14 8.09 -12.33
CA GLY A 253 2.25 7.84 -11.20
C GLY A 253 2.70 6.70 -10.29
N ASP A 254 3.16 5.59 -10.86
CA ASP A 254 3.70 4.45 -10.10
C ASP A 254 4.99 4.84 -9.37
N VAL A 255 5.89 5.58 -10.02
CA VAL A 255 7.13 6.09 -9.39
C VAL A 255 6.79 7.06 -8.26
N LEU A 256 5.83 7.96 -8.45
CA LEU A 256 5.37 8.89 -7.42
C LEU A 256 4.78 8.14 -6.22
N ALA A 257 4.01 7.09 -6.46
CA ALA A 257 3.43 6.27 -5.40
C ALA A 257 4.50 5.44 -4.66
N GLU A 258 5.42 4.77 -5.37
CA GLU A 258 6.49 3.97 -4.77
C GLU A 258 7.42 4.82 -3.89
N PHE A 259 7.79 6.01 -4.36
CA PHE A 259 8.74 6.88 -3.70
C PHE A 259 8.10 8.01 -2.90
N SER A 260 6.78 7.99 -2.70
CA SER A 260 6.04 9.03 -1.97
C SER A 260 6.67 9.41 -0.61
N PRO A 261 7.07 8.46 0.27
CA PRO A 261 7.70 8.82 1.54
C PRO A 261 9.04 9.54 1.40
N LEU A 262 9.80 9.24 0.34
CA LEU A 262 11.09 9.88 0.06
C LEU A 262 10.88 11.27 -0.54
N ILE A 263 9.91 11.41 -1.44
CA ILE A 263 9.56 12.66 -2.11
C ILE A 263 9.01 13.65 -1.10
N GLY A 264 8.01 13.26 -0.30
CA GLY A 264 7.38 14.13 0.70
C GLY A 264 8.30 14.60 1.84
N ALA A 265 9.44 13.93 2.03
CA ALA A 265 10.44 14.34 3.02
C ALA A 265 11.42 15.41 2.49
N ARG A 266 11.42 15.67 1.17
CA ARG A 266 12.47 16.44 0.50
C ARG A 266 11.87 17.43 -0.52
N PRO A 267 11.88 18.75 -0.25
CA PRO A 267 11.25 19.74 -1.12
C PRO A 267 11.89 19.80 -2.52
N GLU A 268 13.17 19.45 -2.66
CA GLU A 268 13.82 19.36 -3.95
C GLU A 268 13.28 18.22 -4.84
N LEU A 269 12.82 17.12 -4.24
CA LEU A 269 12.22 16.00 -4.96
C LEU A 269 10.76 16.29 -5.32
N GLU A 270 10.02 16.97 -4.44
CA GLU A 270 8.67 17.47 -4.73
C GLU A 270 8.69 18.45 -5.91
N ALA A 271 9.66 19.37 -5.94
CA ALA A 271 9.80 20.30 -7.06
C ALA A 271 10.11 19.57 -8.38
N HIS A 272 10.90 18.49 -8.35
CA HIS A 272 11.18 17.68 -9.54
C HIS A 272 9.95 16.87 -9.98
N ALA A 273 9.19 16.32 -9.02
CA ALA A 273 7.92 15.66 -9.29
C ALA A 273 6.92 16.62 -9.97
N ALA A 274 6.81 17.85 -9.48
CA ALA A 274 5.98 18.89 -10.08
C ALA A 274 6.43 19.22 -11.51
N ALA A 275 7.74 19.36 -11.75
CA ALA A 275 8.28 19.62 -13.09
C ALA A 275 7.99 18.48 -14.09
N LEU A 276 8.02 17.22 -13.64
CA LEU A 276 7.66 16.07 -14.49
C LEU A 276 6.16 16.00 -14.76
N ASN A 277 5.32 16.37 -13.78
CA ASN A 277 3.87 16.52 -13.98
C ASN A 277 3.55 17.66 -14.95
N ASP A 278 4.26 18.79 -14.88
CA ASP A 278 4.13 19.88 -15.84
C ASP A 278 4.56 19.45 -17.25
N ALA A 279 5.62 18.65 -17.36
CA ALA A 279 6.05 18.07 -18.63
C ALA A 279 5.05 17.05 -19.20
N LEU A 280 4.38 16.27 -18.33
CA LEU A 280 3.29 15.37 -18.72
C LEU A 280 2.10 16.17 -19.25
N ALA A 281 1.69 17.21 -18.51
CA ALA A 281 0.64 18.13 -18.94
C ALA A 281 1.01 18.82 -20.26
N GLY A 282 2.27 19.20 -20.44
CA GLY A 282 2.79 19.76 -21.69
C GLY A 282 2.97 18.76 -22.83
N GLY A 283 2.75 17.46 -22.60
CA GLY A 283 2.93 16.40 -23.61
C GLY A 283 4.39 16.20 -24.06
N THR A 284 5.36 16.67 -23.26
CA THR A 284 6.81 16.58 -23.57
C THR A 284 7.55 15.54 -22.73
N LEU A 285 6.86 14.90 -21.78
CA LEU A 285 7.44 13.87 -20.93
C LEU A 285 7.86 12.64 -21.75
N THR A 286 9.05 12.12 -21.47
CA THR A 286 9.60 10.94 -22.13
C THR A 286 9.75 9.78 -21.17
N GLU A 287 9.67 8.54 -21.69
CA GLU A 287 9.90 7.34 -20.89
C GLU A 287 11.29 7.33 -20.25
N GLN A 288 12.31 7.81 -20.97
CA GLN A 288 13.68 7.88 -20.47
C GLN A 288 13.79 8.82 -19.26
N ALA A 289 13.14 9.99 -19.28
CA ALA A 289 13.16 10.92 -18.16
C ALA A 289 12.57 10.30 -16.88
N VAL A 290 11.46 9.55 -17.01
CA VAL A 290 10.85 8.83 -15.88
C VAL A 290 11.77 7.70 -15.40
N ALA A 291 12.40 6.96 -16.32
CA ALA A 291 13.32 5.87 -15.97
C ALA A 291 14.59 6.38 -15.27
N ASP A 292 15.19 7.46 -15.76
CA ASP A 292 16.36 8.09 -15.16
C ASP A 292 16.03 8.59 -13.75
N TRP A 293 14.88 9.24 -13.58
CA TRP A 293 14.44 9.70 -12.26
C TRP A 293 14.16 8.54 -11.30
N GLN A 294 13.52 7.46 -11.77
CA GLN A 294 13.31 6.24 -10.98
C GLN A 294 14.63 5.63 -10.50
N GLN A 295 15.66 5.62 -11.35
CA GLN A 295 16.99 5.15 -10.99
C GLN A 295 17.65 6.05 -9.93
N ASP A 296 17.55 7.38 -10.10
CA ASP A 296 18.06 8.36 -9.15
C ASP A 296 17.37 8.24 -7.78
N LEU A 297 16.03 8.11 -7.77
CA LEU A 297 15.24 7.87 -6.55
C LEU A 297 15.64 6.58 -5.86
N SER A 298 15.87 5.50 -6.62
CA SER A 298 16.33 4.22 -6.09
C SER A 298 17.70 4.34 -5.43
N ALA A 299 18.64 5.06 -6.04
CA ALA A 299 19.96 5.32 -5.47
C ALA A 299 19.86 6.15 -4.18
N ARG A 300 19.04 7.21 -4.18
CA ARG A 300 18.79 8.05 -3.00
C ARG A 300 18.10 7.28 -1.86
N ARG A 301 17.16 6.39 -2.18
CA ARG A 301 16.54 5.47 -1.20
C ARG A 301 17.60 4.57 -0.56
N GLY A 302 18.52 4.03 -1.36
CA GLY A 302 19.63 3.22 -0.86
C GLY A 302 20.57 3.98 0.09
N GLN A 303 20.88 5.23 -0.23
CA GLN A 303 21.67 6.13 0.63
C GLN A 303 20.93 6.45 1.94
N LEU A 304 19.66 6.87 1.86
CA LEU A 304 18.88 7.17 3.06
C LEU A 304 18.74 5.95 3.97
N ARG A 305 18.58 4.75 3.41
CA ARG A 305 18.54 3.52 4.18
C ARG A 305 19.85 3.26 4.93
N SER A 306 21.01 3.53 4.31
CA SER A 306 22.30 3.35 5.01
C SER A 306 22.49 4.38 6.13
N GLU A 307 22.04 5.62 5.92
CA GLU A 307 21.99 6.66 6.96
C GLU A 307 21.10 6.23 8.13
N GLN A 308 19.91 5.69 7.84
CA GLN A 308 18.96 5.18 8.83
C GLN A 308 19.51 3.96 9.59
N GLN A 309 20.23 3.06 8.93
CA GLN A 309 20.91 1.94 9.59
C GLN A 309 22.00 2.42 10.56
N ALA A 310 22.77 3.45 10.18
CA ALA A 310 23.75 4.06 11.08
C ALA A 310 23.08 4.77 12.27
N GLN A 311 21.98 5.48 12.04
CA GLN A 311 21.18 6.11 13.09
C GLN A 311 20.60 5.07 14.06
N LEU A 312 20.06 3.96 13.55
CA LEU A 312 19.53 2.88 14.38
C LEU A 312 20.61 2.30 15.30
N ALA A 313 21.81 2.04 14.78
CA ALA A 313 22.93 1.51 15.56
C ALA A 313 23.36 2.47 16.68
N GLU A 314 23.31 3.78 16.43
CA GLU A 314 23.60 4.79 17.44
C GLU A 314 22.50 4.85 18.51
N LEU A 315 21.22 4.82 18.11
CA LEU A 315 20.09 4.78 19.05
C LEU A 315 20.09 3.49 19.89
N GLU A 316 20.49 2.35 19.32
CA GLU A 316 20.68 1.09 20.03
C GLU A 316 21.71 1.22 21.14
N ARG A 317 22.86 1.82 20.82
CA ARG A 317 23.92 2.08 21.80
C ARG A 317 23.43 2.99 22.93
N GLN A 318 22.73 4.07 22.60
CA GLN A 318 22.18 5.00 23.59
C GLN A 318 21.11 4.34 24.47
N LEU A 319 20.25 3.48 23.90
CA LEU A 319 19.21 2.77 24.64
C LEU A 319 19.79 1.68 25.56
N ALA A 320 20.93 1.09 25.20
CA ALA A 320 21.65 0.13 26.05
C ALA A 320 22.28 0.79 27.29
N GLU A 321 22.62 2.07 27.22
CA GLU A 321 23.16 2.85 28.34
C GLU A 321 22.07 3.29 29.34
N LEU A 322 20.80 3.30 28.93
CA LEU A 322 19.68 3.71 29.77
C LEU A 322 19.30 2.64 30.83
N PRO A 323 18.85 3.07 32.03
CA PRO A 323 18.38 2.14 33.03
C PRO A 323 17.14 1.41 32.53
N ALA A 324 17.04 0.10 32.81
CA ALA A 324 15.83 -0.66 32.51
C ALA A 324 14.61 0.05 33.12
N SER A 325 13.57 0.25 32.33
CA SER A 325 12.29 0.85 32.68
C SER A 325 11.22 0.33 31.70
N GLY A 326 9.94 0.40 32.05
CA GLY A 326 8.88 -0.05 31.13
C GLY A 326 8.86 0.73 29.81
N GLU A 327 9.18 2.03 29.85
CA GLU A 327 9.30 2.86 28.64
C GLU A 327 10.56 2.54 27.83
N ALA A 328 11.66 2.13 28.48
CA ALA A 328 12.83 1.63 27.77
C ALA A 328 12.55 0.29 27.06
N GLU A 329 11.73 -0.59 27.65
CA GLU A 329 11.29 -1.81 26.95
C GLU A 329 10.43 -1.49 25.73
N LYS A 330 9.48 -0.55 25.84
CA LYS A 330 8.69 -0.10 24.68
C LYS A 330 9.59 0.47 23.57
N ALA A 331 10.60 1.26 23.92
CA ALA A 331 11.59 1.75 22.96
C ALA A 331 12.40 0.61 22.30
N ARG A 332 12.66 -0.50 23.01
CA ARG A 332 13.31 -1.69 22.41
C ARG A 332 12.41 -2.40 21.40
N VAL A 333 11.10 -2.45 21.64
CA VAL A 333 10.13 -2.97 20.65
C VAL A 333 10.15 -2.11 19.39
N THR A 334 10.10 -0.78 19.52
CA THR A 334 10.22 0.15 18.38
C THR A 334 11.54 -0.02 17.63
N LEU A 335 12.64 -0.22 18.35
CA LEU A 335 13.95 -0.51 17.77
C LEU A 335 13.96 -1.84 16.99
N GLY A 336 13.33 -2.89 17.52
CA GLY A 336 13.17 -4.17 16.85
C GLY A 336 12.37 -4.06 15.56
N LEU A 337 11.28 -3.30 15.57
CA LEU A 337 10.49 -3.00 14.38
C LEU A 337 11.31 -2.25 13.33
N ALA A 338 11.98 -1.15 13.73
CA ALA A 338 12.83 -0.37 12.83
C ALA A 338 13.96 -1.22 12.21
N ARG A 339 14.58 -2.09 13.00
CA ARG A 339 15.59 -3.04 12.52
C ARG A 339 15.02 -3.94 11.43
N HIS A 340 13.88 -4.57 11.70
CA HIS A 340 13.29 -5.50 10.75
C HIS A 340 12.89 -4.80 9.45
N THR A 341 12.26 -3.63 9.53
CA THR A 341 11.90 -2.83 8.35
C THR A 341 13.12 -2.48 7.49
N LEU A 342 14.25 -2.12 8.11
CA LEU A 342 15.49 -1.82 7.39
C LEU A 342 16.18 -3.08 6.82
N GLU A 343 16.07 -4.23 7.50
CA GLU A 343 16.59 -5.52 7.03
C GLU A 343 15.80 -6.06 5.83
N GLU A 344 14.49 -5.87 5.80
CA GLU A 344 13.63 -6.24 4.65
C GLU A 344 13.75 -5.26 3.47
N GLY A 345 14.48 -4.15 3.66
CA GLY A 345 14.85 -3.20 2.61
C GLY A 345 13.99 -1.94 2.53
N GLY A 346 13.06 -1.75 3.47
CA GLY A 346 12.23 -0.55 3.62
C GLY A 346 12.97 0.63 4.26
N LEU A 347 12.20 1.69 4.57
CA LEU A 347 12.65 2.87 5.29
C LEU A 347 11.89 2.95 6.62
N ALA A 348 12.60 3.18 7.73
CA ALA A 348 12.03 3.22 9.08
C ALA A 348 12.01 4.66 9.65
N ALA A 349 11.58 5.63 8.84
CA ALA A 349 11.72 7.05 9.15
C ALA A 349 10.90 7.47 10.38
N ASP A 350 9.66 6.99 10.50
CA ASP A 350 8.78 7.31 11.62
C ASP A 350 9.26 6.60 12.89
N GLU A 351 9.63 5.32 12.80
CA GLU A 351 10.10 4.53 13.94
C GLU A 351 11.42 5.09 14.50
N LEU A 352 12.35 5.52 13.64
CA LEU A 352 13.60 6.15 14.07
C LEU A 352 13.38 7.51 14.71
N ARG A 353 12.40 8.29 14.22
CA ARG A 353 12.02 9.57 14.83
C ARG A 353 11.43 9.34 16.21
N ASP A 354 10.46 8.43 16.32
CA ASP A 354 9.81 8.08 17.59
C ASP A 354 10.83 7.51 18.60
N LEU A 355 11.75 6.65 18.14
CA LEU A 355 12.82 6.10 18.96
C LEU A 355 13.81 7.18 19.43
N ALA A 356 14.21 8.10 18.56
CA ALA A 356 15.10 9.19 18.92
C ALA A 356 14.49 10.11 19.98
N LEU A 357 13.21 10.48 19.80
CA LEU A 357 12.46 11.25 20.79
C LEU A 357 12.34 10.49 22.12
N ALA A 358 12.10 9.18 22.05
CA ALA A 358 11.97 8.36 23.25
C ALA A 358 13.27 8.26 24.04
N VAL A 359 14.39 8.01 23.36
CA VAL A 359 15.73 7.96 23.96
C VAL A 359 16.08 9.33 24.57
N GLN A 360 15.81 10.43 23.86
CA GLN A 360 16.05 11.79 24.37
C GLN A 360 15.25 12.09 25.64
N ALA A 361 13.96 11.73 25.67
CA ALA A 361 13.11 11.94 26.83
C ALA A 361 13.57 11.11 28.04
N LEU A 362 13.97 9.85 27.82
CA LEU A 362 14.49 8.96 28.86
C LEU A 362 15.85 9.43 29.41
N GLN A 363 16.71 9.98 28.57
CA GLN A 363 17.98 10.60 28.99
C GLN A 363 17.76 11.86 29.83
N SER A 364 16.77 12.68 29.45
CA SER A 364 16.48 13.96 30.10
C SER A 364 15.75 13.80 31.44
N SER A 365 14.86 12.80 31.56
CA SER A 365 14.07 12.55 32.79
C SER A 365 13.71 11.06 32.97
N PRO A 366 14.58 10.25 33.60
CA PRO A 366 14.38 8.79 33.73
C PRO A 366 13.16 8.36 34.55
N GLY A 367 12.62 9.24 35.40
CA GLY A 367 11.52 8.95 36.33
C GLY A 367 10.19 9.63 36.02
N GLY A 368 10.17 10.60 35.09
CA GLY A 368 8.99 11.40 34.75
C GLY A 368 8.60 11.36 33.25
N ALA A 369 9.37 10.68 32.41
CA ALA A 369 9.15 10.67 30.96
C ALA A 369 7.86 9.97 30.49
N SER A 370 7.17 9.21 31.34
CA SER A 370 6.04 8.37 30.89
C SER A 370 4.88 9.19 30.28
N GLU A 371 4.54 10.34 30.87
CA GLU A 371 3.48 11.21 30.35
C GLU A 371 3.91 11.91 29.05
N THR A 372 5.14 12.45 29.01
CA THR A 372 5.69 13.07 27.80
C THR A 372 5.78 12.07 26.65
N LEU A 373 6.20 10.82 26.90
CA LEU A 373 6.26 9.75 25.92
C LEU A 373 4.87 9.30 25.45
N ARG A 374 3.88 9.30 26.35
CA ARG A 374 2.48 9.05 25.99
C ARG A 374 1.97 10.12 25.02
N GLN A 375 2.14 11.39 25.37
CA GLN A 375 1.74 12.53 24.54
C GLN A 375 2.50 12.54 23.19
N GLN A 376 3.79 12.19 23.17
CA GLN A 376 4.54 12.06 21.92
C GLN A 376 4.00 10.94 21.02
N ARG A 377 3.63 9.78 21.58
CA ARG A 377 2.99 8.69 20.82
C ARG A 377 1.65 9.12 20.24
N GLU A 378 0.81 9.77 21.06
CA GLU A 378 -0.49 10.29 20.61
C GLU A 378 -0.31 11.32 19.46
N LEU A 379 0.72 12.18 19.51
CA LEU A 379 1.03 13.11 18.42
C LEU A 379 1.52 12.39 17.14
N SER A 380 2.31 11.33 17.27
CA SER A 380 2.76 10.53 16.13
C SER A 380 1.63 9.72 15.52
N GLU A 381 0.72 9.17 16.33
CA GLU A 381 -0.52 8.53 15.87
C GLU A 381 -1.43 9.51 15.13
N LEU A 382 -1.64 10.71 15.70
CA LEU A 382 -2.41 11.76 15.06
C LEU A 382 -1.80 12.20 13.72
N GLU A 383 -0.47 12.34 13.65
CA GLU A 383 0.22 12.64 12.38
C GLU A 383 -0.02 11.54 11.34
N ARG A 384 0.08 10.26 11.72
CA ARG A 384 -0.18 9.13 10.83
C ARG A 384 -1.63 9.15 10.33
N SER A 385 -2.61 9.31 11.23
CA SER A 385 -4.03 9.40 10.86
C SER A 385 -4.33 10.61 9.96
N ALA A 386 -3.65 11.74 10.16
CA ALA A 386 -3.82 12.93 9.34
C ALA A 386 -3.30 12.75 7.90
N ARG A 387 -2.34 11.86 7.64
CA ARG A 387 -1.85 11.55 6.29
C ARG A 387 -2.90 10.81 5.45
N ASP A 388 -3.79 10.06 6.08
CA ASP A 388 -4.86 9.33 5.40
C ASP A 388 -6.08 10.21 5.05
N VAL A 389 -6.16 11.42 5.61
CA VAL A 389 -7.28 12.34 5.41
C VAL A 389 -6.84 13.51 4.53
N SER A 390 -7.53 13.66 3.39
CA SER A 390 -7.27 14.73 2.42
C SER A 390 -7.26 16.13 3.08
N GLY A 391 -6.16 16.86 2.92
CA GLY A 391 -5.96 18.21 3.47
C GLY A 391 -5.72 18.30 4.98
N ALA A 392 -5.83 17.20 5.74
CA ALA A 392 -5.60 17.21 7.18
C ALA A 392 -4.10 17.31 7.54
N GLY A 393 -3.25 16.57 6.81
CA GLY A 393 -1.80 16.59 7.02
C GLY A 393 -1.19 17.99 6.91
N GLU A 394 -1.56 18.77 5.89
CA GLU A 394 -1.06 20.13 5.67
C GLU A 394 -1.46 21.11 6.79
N GLU A 395 -2.68 20.99 7.30
CA GLU A 395 -3.17 21.86 8.38
C GLU A 395 -2.59 21.47 9.74
N LEU A 396 -2.45 20.17 10.00
CA LEU A 396 -2.01 19.65 11.30
C LEU A 396 -0.48 19.64 11.45
N ALA A 397 0.29 19.46 10.36
CA ALA A 397 1.75 19.41 10.42
C ALA A 397 2.40 20.56 11.21
N PRO A 398 2.10 21.85 10.96
CA PRO A 398 2.69 22.94 11.73
C PRO A 398 2.24 22.94 13.21
N GLN A 399 1.01 22.51 13.49
CA GLN A 399 0.47 22.45 14.85
C GLN A 399 1.09 21.31 15.67
N ILE A 400 1.29 20.15 15.04
CA ILE A 400 1.99 19.00 15.63
C ILE A 400 3.46 19.35 15.88
N ALA A 401 4.12 20.03 14.95
CA ALA A 401 5.50 20.50 15.14
C ALA A 401 5.60 21.44 16.35
N GLN A 402 4.70 22.42 16.45
CA GLN A 402 4.64 23.33 17.60
C GLN A 402 4.34 22.60 18.91
N ALA A 403 3.42 21.64 18.90
CA ALA A 403 3.10 20.80 20.05
C ALA A 403 4.34 20.01 20.52
N ARG A 404 5.09 19.39 19.60
CA ARG A 404 6.33 18.68 19.93
C ARG A 404 7.37 19.60 20.58
N GLU A 405 7.54 20.82 20.07
CA GLU A 405 8.46 21.79 20.69
C GLU A 405 8.03 22.19 22.11
N ARG A 406 6.71 22.33 22.35
CA ARG A 406 6.17 22.60 23.70
C ARG A 406 6.43 21.44 24.64
N LEU A 407 6.21 20.20 24.20
CA LEU A 407 6.54 19.00 24.99
C LEU A 407 8.03 18.93 25.34
N GLN A 408 8.92 19.27 24.40
CA GLN A 408 10.37 19.32 24.66
C GLN A 408 10.75 20.39 25.69
N ARG A 409 9.99 21.49 25.79
CA ARG A 409 10.14 22.52 26.82
C ARG A 409 9.49 22.14 28.16
N GLY A 410 8.77 21.02 28.22
CA GLY A 410 8.02 20.58 29.41
C GLY A 410 6.72 21.37 29.62
N GLU A 411 6.19 21.98 28.58
CA GLU A 411 4.87 22.64 28.58
C GLU A 411 3.77 21.62 28.26
N ASP A 412 2.60 21.80 28.87
CA ASP A 412 1.42 20.99 28.56
C ASP A 412 0.89 21.29 27.15
N VAL A 413 0.47 20.24 26.44
CA VAL A 413 -0.12 20.33 25.10
C VAL A 413 -1.56 19.84 25.15
N ASP A 414 -2.45 20.63 24.57
CA ASP A 414 -3.83 20.25 24.33
C ASP A 414 -3.92 19.39 23.05
N ILE A 415 -3.84 18.07 23.22
CA ILE A 415 -3.92 17.09 22.13
C ILE A 415 -5.37 16.95 21.64
N ASP A 416 -6.36 17.13 22.52
CA ASP A 416 -7.78 17.06 22.18
C ASP A 416 -8.15 18.12 21.13
N ALA A 417 -7.58 19.32 21.23
CA ALA A 417 -7.74 20.36 20.22
C ALA A 417 -7.22 19.95 18.83
N LEU A 418 -6.14 19.16 18.76
CA LEU A 418 -5.60 18.65 17.49
C LEU A 418 -6.49 17.54 16.93
N TYR A 419 -7.02 16.63 17.77
CA TYR A 419 -7.99 15.64 17.34
C TYR A 419 -9.28 16.28 16.81
N ALA A 420 -9.77 17.34 17.43
CA ALA A 420 -10.94 18.08 16.94
C ALA A 420 -10.72 18.67 15.52
N VAL A 421 -9.49 19.09 15.19
CA VAL A 421 -9.13 19.54 13.83
C VAL A 421 -9.16 18.36 12.86
N LEU A 422 -8.61 17.20 13.23
CA LEU A 422 -8.65 15.98 12.43
C LEU A 422 -10.10 15.53 12.18
N GLU A 423 -10.92 15.44 13.22
CA GLU A 423 -12.34 15.04 13.12
C GLU A 423 -13.13 15.98 12.20
N ARG A 424 -12.91 17.29 12.31
CA ARG A 424 -13.52 18.27 11.41
C ARG A 424 -13.11 18.01 9.95
N ARG A 425 -11.83 17.71 9.69
CA ARG A 425 -11.35 17.39 8.34
C ARG A 425 -11.88 16.06 7.83
N MET A 426 -12.01 15.05 8.68
CA MET A 426 -12.69 13.80 8.34
C MET A 426 -14.15 14.03 7.96
N GLY A 427 -14.87 14.88 8.70
CA GLY A 427 -16.24 15.28 8.37
C GLY A 427 -16.34 16.01 7.02
N GLN A 428 -15.41 16.92 6.72
CA GLN A 428 -15.34 17.59 5.42
C GLN A 428 -15.03 16.60 4.29
N ALA A 429 -14.05 15.71 4.46
CA ALA A 429 -13.70 14.71 3.47
C ALA A 429 -14.88 13.75 3.19
N ALA A 430 -15.63 13.36 4.23
CA ALA A 430 -16.83 12.55 4.09
C ALA A 430 -17.94 13.27 3.32
N GLN A 431 -18.18 14.56 3.61
CA GLN A 431 -19.16 15.36 2.88
C GLN A 431 -18.77 15.57 1.41
N GLU A 432 -17.48 15.81 1.15
CA GLU A 432 -16.98 15.92 -0.21
C GLU A 432 -17.17 14.58 -0.95
N ARG A 433 -16.92 13.43 -0.30
CA ARG A 433 -17.19 12.11 -0.86
C ARG A 433 -18.67 11.92 -1.21
N GLU A 434 -19.59 12.26 -0.31
CA GLU A 434 -21.03 12.19 -0.59
C GLU A 434 -21.40 13.02 -1.83
N GLY A 435 -20.81 14.21 -1.98
CA GLY A 435 -20.97 15.04 -3.17
C GLY A 435 -20.45 14.38 -4.46
N LEU A 436 -19.33 13.67 -4.39
CA LEU A 436 -18.81 12.91 -5.53
C LEU A 436 -19.66 11.70 -5.88
N ASP A 437 -20.15 10.98 -4.86
CA ASP A 437 -21.03 9.83 -5.06
C ASP A 437 -22.36 10.26 -5.69
N ALA A 438 -22.92 11.41 -5.28
CA ALA A 438 -24.12 11.98 -5.89
C ALA A 438 -23.90 12.38 -7.37
N ARG A 439 -22.73 12.95 -7.71
CA ARG A 439 -22.36 13.23 -9.10
C ARG A 439 -22.20 11.95 -9.91
N ALA A 440 -21.54 10.94 -9.37
CA ALA A 440 -21.40 9.64 -10.03
C ALA A 440 -22.77 8.97 -10.24
N ASP A 441 -23.68 9.05 -9.27
CA ASP A 441 -25.06 8.56 -9.41
C ASP A 441 -25.85 9.32 -10.48
N HIS A 442 -25.57 10.62 -10.68
CA HIS A 442 -26.11 11.35 -11.81
C HIS A 442 -25.57 10.79 -13.13
N VAL A 443 -24.24 10.72 -13.31
CA VAL A 443 -23.60 10.19 -14.52
C VAL A 443 -24.11 8.79 -14.87
N VAL A 444 -24.18 7.90 -13.88
CA VAL A 444 -24.64 6.51 -14.04
C VAL A 444 -26.10 6.44 -14.49
N ARG A 445 -27.01 7.21 -13.86
CA ARG A 445 -28.43 7.26 -14.25
C ARG A 445 -28.63 7.81 -15.66
N GLU A 446 -27.90 8.87 -15.98
CA GLU A 446 -27.98 9.49 -17.30
C GLU A 446 -27.44 8.54 -18.38
N TYR A 447 -26.30 7.88 -18.14
CA TYR A 447 -25.80 6.82 -19.00
C TYR A 447 -26.84 5.71 -19.23
N ASP A 448 -27.50 5.22 -18.17
CA ASP A 448 -28.51 4.17 -18.29
C ASP A 448 -29.70 4.58 -19.19
N SER A 449 -29.96 5.88 -19.35
CA SER A 449 -30.97 6.40 -20.28
C SER A 449 -30.51 6.43 -21.75
N VAL A 450 -29.20 6.60 -21.99
CA VAL A 450 -28.60 6.68 -23.33
C VAL A 450 -27.93 5.38 -23.77
N ARG A 451 -27.96 4.33 -22.94
CA ARG A 451 -27.24 3.07 -23.15
C ARG A 451 -27.61 2.35 -24.45
N ASP A 452 -28.86 2.47 -24.89
CA ASP A 452 -29.34 1.78 -26.09
C ASP A 452 -28.82 2.41 -27.40
N LEU A 453 -28.12 3.55 -27.32
CA LEU A 453 -27.50 4.22 -28.45
C LEU A 453 -26.16 3.54 -28.81
N ALA A 454 -25.96 3.29 -30.11
CA ALA A 454 -24.71 2.74 -30.63
C ALA A 454 -23.72 3.87 -30.95
N GLY A 455 -22.60 3.92 -30.24
CA GLY A 455 -21.53 4.88 -30.49
C GLY A 455 -20.27 4.60 -29.66
N GLU A 456 -19.10 5.03 -30.14
CA GLU A 456 -17.83 4.88 -29.41
C GLU A 456 -17.85 5.69 -28.09
N THR A 457 -18.49 6.86 -28.11
CA THR A 457 -18.72 7.74 -26.95
C THR A 457 -19.52 7.02 -25.87
N ILE A 458 -20.63 6.35 -26.24
CA ILE A 458 -21.48 5.57 -25.32
C ILE A 458 -20.74 4.35 -24.75
N GLN A 459 -19.91 3.67 -25.56
CA GLN A 459 -19.11 2.53 -25.10
C GLN A 459 -17.98 2.95 -24.14
N LYS A 460 -17.37 4.13 -24.34
CA LYS A 460 -16.42 4.71 -23.39
C LYS A 460 -17.11 5.12 -22.10
N LEU A 461 -18.23 5.85 -22.20
CA LEU A 461 -19.03 6.28 -21.06
C LEU A 461 -19.51 5.10 -20.22
N GLY A 462 -19.95 4.00 -20.84
CA GLY A 462 -20.38 2.80 -20.12
C GLY A 462 -19.28 2.16 -19.28
N ARG A 463 -18.05 2.11 -19.80
CA ARG A 463 -16.90 1.60 -19.05
C ARG A 463 -16.56 2.49 -17.85
N LEU A 464 -16.55 3.81 -18.04
CA LEU A 464 -16.33 4.74 -16.93
C LEU A 464 -17.48 4.67 -15.90
N ALA A 465 -18.73 4.51 -16.32
CA ALA A 465 -19.88 4.33 -15.43
C ALA A 465 -19.75 3.04 -14.59
N ASP A 466 -19.24 1.95 -15.16
CA ASP A 466 -18.97 0.71 -14.43
C ASP A 466 -17.82 0.89 -13.42
N THR A 467 -16.75 1.61 -13.79
CA THR A 467 -15.68 1.98 -12.86
C THR A 467 -16.21 2.83 -11.71
N LEU A 468 -17.03 3.85 -11.99
CA LEU A 468 -17.65 4.70 -10.97
C LEU A 468 -18.55 3.89 -10.01
N ARG A 469 -19.32 2.91 -10.53
CA ARG A 469 -20.11 1.98 -9.71
C ARG A 469 -19.22 1.13 -8.80
N ALA A 470 -18.09 0.64 -9.32
CA ALA A 470 -17.15 -0.15 -8.54
C ALA A 470 -16.46 0.68 -7.45
N GLN A 471 -16.00 1.90 -7.78
CA GLN A 471 -15.38 2.83 -6.85
C GLN A 471 -16.35 3.35 -5.77
N ARG A 472 -17.65 3.46 -6.07
CA ARG A 472 -18.68 3.82 -5.07
C ARG A 472 -18.90 2.73 -4.02
N ARG A 473 -18.69 1.46 -4.39
CA ARG A 473 -18.78 0.33 -3.45
C ARG A 473 -17.58 0.27 -2.51
N LEU A 474 -16.48 0.93 -2.86
CA LEU A 474 -15.35 1.12 -1.96
C LEU A 474 -15.75 2.16 -0.90
N GLY A 475 -15.54 1.81 0.37
CA GLY A 475 -15.87 2.67 1.52
C GLY A 475 -14.94 3.88 1.60
N GLN A 476 -13.96 3.84 2.51
CA GLN A 476 -12.93 4.86 2.58
C GLN A 476 -11.94 4.66 1.42
N LEU A 477 -11.74 5.72 0.63
CA LEU A 477 -10.71 5.79 -0.41
C LEU A 477 -9.46 6.47 0.12
N SER A 478 -8.29 5.98 -0.30
CA SER A 478 -7.02 6.70 -0.15
C SER A 478 -7.05 8.05 -0.90
N VAL A 479 -6.15 8.96 -0.54
CA VAL A 479 -6.02 10.28 -1.20
C VAL A 479 -5.82 10.11 -2.71
N GLN A 480 -4.94 9.20 -3.12
CA GLN A 480 -4.68 8.91 -4.53
C GLN A 480 -5.89 8.28 -5.24
N ALA A 481 -6.59 7.34 -4.58
CA ALA A 481 -7.79 6.74 -5.16
C ALA A 481 -8.93 7.76 -5.31
N ARG A 482 -9.02 8.73 -4.41
CA ARG A 482 -9.97 9.84 -4.48
C ARG A 482 -9.67 10.77 -5.66
N GLU A 483 -8.41 11.10 -5.89
CA GLU A 483 -8.00 11.91 -7.05
C GLU A 483 -8.34 11.20 -8.36
N ARG A 484 -8.05 9.90 -8.47
CA ARG A 484 -8.46 9.10 -9.62
C ARG A 484 -9.97 9.06 -9.78
N TYR A 485 -10.72 8.92 -8.68
CA TYR A 485 -12.18 8.95 -8.71
C TYR A 485 -12.72 10.27 -9.28
N LEU A 486 -12.15 11.39 -8.84
CA LEU A 486 -12.47 12.73 -9.37
C LEU A 486 -12.16 12.86 -10.86
N GLN A 487 -11.02 12.32 -11.30
CA GLN A 487 -10.62 12.32 -12.70
C GLN A 487 -11.59 11.51 -13.55
N THR A 488 -11.85 10.25 -13.18
CA THR A 488 -12.81 9.38 -13.86
C THR A 488 -14.20 10.01 -13.95
N LEU A 489 -14.64 10.68 -12.88
CA LEU A 489 -15.91 11.39 -12.84
C LEU A 489 -15.94 12.56 -13.82
N THR A 490 -14.89 13.38 -13.86
CA THR A 490 -14.80 14.53 -14.76
C THR A 490 -14.76 14.10 -16.23
N GLU A 491 -14.03 13.04 -16.54
CA GLU A 491 -14.00 12.45 -17.88
C GLU A 491 -15.36 11.89 -18.29
N ALA A 492 -16.07 11.23 -17.39
CA ALA A 492 -17.39 10.68 -17.66
C ALA A 492 -18.44 11.79 -17.85
N GLU A 493 -18.37 12.88 -17.08
CA GLU A 493 -19.22 14.06 -17.26
C GLU A 493 -19.00 14.70 -18.65
N ALA A 494 -17.74 14.85 -19.07
CA ALA A 494 -17.43 15.38 -20.40
C ALA A 494 -17.97 14.49 -21.55
N LEU A 495 -17.79 13.17 -21.43
CA LEU A 495 -18.34 12.22 -22.42
C LEU A 495 -19.87 12.17 -22.40
N LEU A 496 -20.49 12.41 -21.25
CA LEU A 496 -21.95 12.48 -21.15
C LEU A 496 -22.48 13.72 -21.89
N ASP A 497 -21.80 14.86 -21.77
CA ASP A 497 -22.17 16.07 -22.50
C ASP A 497 -21.96 15.91 -24.02
N GLU A 498 -20.88 15.25 -24.45
CA GLU A 498 -20.66 14.87 -25.84
C GLU A 498 -21.76 13.94 -26.36
N ALA A 499 -22.10 12.88 -25.61
CA ALA A 499 -23.16 11.94 -25.96
C ALA A 499 -24.54 12.62 -26.06
N ARG A 500 -24.84 13.59 -25.19
CA ARG A 500 -26.07 14.39 -25.25
C ARG A 500 -26.09 15.28 -26.49
N ALA A 501 -24.97 15.91 -26.83
CA ALA A 501 -24.86 16.74 -28.02
C ALA A 501 -25.03 15.89 -29.30
N GLU A 502 -24.39 14.72 -29.36
CA GLU A 502 -24.56 13.76 -30.46
C GLU A 502 -26.00 13.29 -30.59
N HIS A 503 -26.65 12.97 -29.47
CA HIS A 503 -28.05 12.52 -29.47
C HIS A 503 -29.01 13.63 -29.94
N ALA A 504 -28.81 14.86 -29.45
CA ALA A 504 -29.59 16.01 -29.89
C ALA A 504 -29.41 16.29 -31.39
N ALA A 505 -28.17 16.24 -31.89
CA ALA A 505 -27.87 16.38 -33.31
C ALA A 505 -28.51 15.27 -34.15
N ALA A 506 -28.47 14.02 -33.68
CA ALA A 506 -29.10 12.88 -34.36
C ALA A 506 -30.64 13.02 -34.39
N GLN A 507 -31.25 13.53 -33.32
CA GLN A 507 -32.69 13.82 -33.28
C GLN A 507 -33.07 14.95 -34.25
N GLU A 508 -32.27 16.03 -34.32
CA GLU A 508 -32.48 17.13 -35.25
C GLU A 508 -32.37 16.68 -36.72
N VAL A 509 -31.39 15.84 -37.04
CA VAL A 509 -31.24 15.22 -38.37
C VAL A 509 -32.42 14.29 -38.68
N THR A 510 -32.89 13.52 -37.70
CA THR A 510 -34.06 12.65 -37.88
C THR A 510 -35.35 13.46 -38.09
N ALA A 511 -35.48 14.60 -37.39
CA ALA A 511 -36.60 15.52 -37.55
C ALA A 511 -36.57 16.22 -38.93
N SER A 512 -35.39 16.63 -39.42
CA SER A 512 -35.26 17.26 -40.73
C SER A 512 -35.51 16.28 -41.89
N PHE A 513 -35.03 15.03 -41.78
CA PHE A 513 -35.41 13.98 -42.73
C PHE A 513 -36.90 13.63 -42.63
N GLY A 514 -37.52 13.75 -41.46
CA GLY A 514 -38.96 13.57 -41.28
C GLY A 514 -39.79 14.61 -42.04
N GLU A 515 -39.43 15.89 -41.99
CA GLU A 515 -40.13 16.94 -42.74
C GLU A 515 -39.80 16.91 -44.24
N ASP A 516 -38.55 16.70 -44.64
CA ASP A 516 -38.15 16.70 -46.07
C ASP A 516 -38.55 15.42 -46.81
N ALA A 517 -38.53 14.25 -46.14
CA ALA A 517 -38.99 13.01 -46.77
C ALA A 517 -40.53 12.92 -46.83
N LEU A 518 -41.24 13.52 -45.87
CA LEU A 518 -42.72 13.60 -45.92
C LEU A 518 -43.20 14.67 -46.91
N SER A 519 -42.53 15.81 -47.02
CA SER A 519 -42.84 16.82 -48.05
C SER A 519 -42.48 16.34 -49.46
N GLY A 520 -41.35 15.65 -49.62
CA GLY A 520 -40.99 14.97 -50.88
C GLY A 520 -41.93 13.83 -51.27
N LEU A 521 -42.47 13.07 -50.30
CA LEU A 521 -43.51 12.06 -50.57
C LEU A 521 -44.89 12.67 -50.85
N LEU A 522 -45.25 13.78 -50.20
CA LEU A 522 -46.52 14.48 -50.45
C LEU A 522 -46.53 15.23 -51.79
N ASP A 523 -45.41 15.81 -52.22
CA ASP A 523 -45.29 16.42 -53.56
C ASP A 523 -45.38 15.38 -54.68
N ILE A 524 -44.99 14.12 -54.44
CA ILE A 524 -45.16 13.02 -55.41
C ILE A 524 -46.63 12.61 -55.55
N PHE A 525 -47.45 12.72 -54.49
CA PHE A 525 -48.90 12.49 -54.57
C PHE A 525 -49.68 13.69 -55.12
N ASP A 526 -49.20 14.92 -54.93
CA ASP A 526 -49.82 16.11 -55.54
C ASP A 526 -49.45 16.30 -57.03
N LEU A 527 -48.36 15.70 -57.52
CA LEU A 527 -48.02 15.73 -58.95
C LEU A 527 -48.84 14.79 -59.83
N GLU A 528 -49.51 13.77 -59.28
CA GLU A 528 -50.39 12.87 -60.06
C GLU A 528 -51.84 13.38 -60.17
N SER A 529 -52.16 14.50 -59.49
CA SER A 529 -53.49 15.13 -59.52
C SER A 529 -53.66 16.20 -60.62
N ALA A 530 -52.62 16.47 -61.42
CA ALA A 530 -52.62 17.55 -62.43
C ALA A 530 -52.73 17.08 -63.89
N GLU A 531 -52.70 15.78 -64.21
CA GLU A 531 -52.90 15.28 -65.58
C GLU A 531 -53.85 14.08 -65.62
N SER A 532 -55.17 14.30 -65.47
CA SER A 532 -56.23 13.37 -65.91
C SER A 532 -57.61 14.03 -65.89
N GLY A 533 -57.76 15.16 -66.57
CA GLY A 533 -59.07 15.72 -66.88
C GLY A 533 -59.67 15.10 -68.15
N LEU A 534 -60.20 13.87 -68.08
CA LEU A 534 -61.12 13.34 -69.09
C LEU A 534 -61.76 12.02 -68.62
N PHE A 535 -62.97 12.08 -68.05
CA PHE A 535 -64.16 11.28 -68.37
C PHE A 535 -65.20 11.44 -67.26
N ASP A 536 -66.38 11.94 -67.66
CA ASP A 536 -67.57 12.15 -66.85
C ASP A 536 -68.54 10.95 -67.02
N VAL A 537 -69.44 10.81 -66.03
CA VAL A 537 -70.75 10.11 -66.02
C VAL A 537 -70.82 8.65 -65.48
N ASP A 538 -71.12 8.59 -64.17
CA ASP A 538 -72.38 8.12 -63.54
C ASP A 538 -72.67 6.64 -63.20
N ALA A 539 -73.36 6.54 -62.05
CA ALA A 539 -74.31 5.53 -61.58
C ALA A 539 -73.79 4.28 -60.84
N SER A 540 -73.97 4.26 -59.50
CA SER A 540 -75.09 3.56 -58.82
C SER A 540 -74.74 3.12 -57.39
N GLU A 541 -75.52 3.61 -56.42
CA GLU A 541 -75.90 2.93 -55.17
C GLU A 541 -76.47 1.52 -55.46
N PRO A 542 -76.39 0.52 -54.54
CA PRO A 542 -77.12 0.58 -53.26
C PRO A 542 -76.51 -0.14 -52.03
N GLU A 543 -76.84 0.39 -50.86
CA GLU A 543 -76.96 -0.30 -49.54
C GLU A 543 -78.15 -1.31 -49.54
N PRO A 544 -78.46 -2.11 -48.49
CA PRO A 544 -77.79 -2.33 -47.18
C PRO A 544 -77.72 -3.81 -46.73
N GLY A 545 -77.12 -4.06 -45.54
CA GLY A 545 -77.55 -5.19 -44.69
C GLY A 545 -76.65 -5.63 -43.52
N SER A 546 -77.09 -5.28 -42.29
CA SER A 546 -76.88 -5.92 -40.96
C SER A 546 -75.46 -5.93 -40.35
N ASP A 547 -75.14 -5.23 -39.25
CA ASP A 547 -75.64 -5.27 -37.86
C ASP A 547 -75.14 -6.49 -37.05
N LEU A 548 -74.29 -6.26 -36.02
CA LEU A 548 -74.48 -6.73 -34.62
C LEU A 548 -73.26 -6.53 -33.69
N LEU A 549 -73.53 -5.87 -32.54
CA LEU A 549 -73.04 -6.02 -31.14
C LEU A 549 -71.55 -5.72 -30.81
N VAL A 550 -71.14 -4.77 -29.95
CA VAL A 550 -71.56 -4.18 -28.63
C VAL A 550 -71.23 -4.99 -27.37
N GLY A 551 -70.42 -4.34 -26.49
CA GLY A 551 -70.42 -4.41 -25.01
C GLY A 551 -69.01 -4.20 -24.42
N GLY A 552 -68.65 -3.23 -23.56
CA GLY A 552 -69.36 -2.15 -22.86
C GLY A 552 -69.07 -2.15 -21.33
N LYS A 553 -68.38 -1.10 -20.80
CA LYS A 553 -68.41 -0.45 -19.44
C LYS A 553 -67.01 0.10 -19.04
N ASN A 554 -66.78 1.43 -18.91
CA ASN A 554 -67.11 2.42 -17.83
C ASN A 554 -66.27 2.17 -16.55
N GLU A 555 -65.60 3.12 -15.86
CA GLU A 555 -65.95 4.47 -15.34
C GLU A 555 -64.64 5.31 -15.13
N ASP A 556 -64.54 6.57 -15.56
CA ASP A 556 -64.65 7.85 -14.81
C ASP A 556 -63.83 8.00 -13.50
N GLU A 557 -62.85 8.93 -13.46
CA GLU A 557 -62.84 10.07 -12.52
C GLU A 557 -61.76 11.13 -12.83
N ASP A 558 -62.23 12.39 -12.88
CA ASP A 558 -61.53 13.67 -12.98
C ASP A 558 -60.65 13.99 -11.76
N LEU A 559 -59.63 14.87 -11.93
CA LEU A 559 -59.47 16.15 -11.19
C LEU A 559 -58.08 16.81 -11.41
N ARG A 560 -58.07 17.86 -12.23
CA ARG A 560 -57.20 19.05 -12.14
C ARG A 560 -57.70 19.96 -10.99
N PRO A 561 -56.91 20.87 -10.37
CA PRO A 561 -56.41 22.12 -11.00
C PRO A 561 -55.01 22.55 -10.45
N GLY A 562 -54.32 23.60 -10.91
CA GLY A 562 -54.64 24.69 -11.81
C GLY A 562 -53.41 25.57 -12.04
N THR A 563 -53.54 26.37 -13.10
CA THR A 563 -52.64 27.36 -13.66
C THR A 563 -52.33 28.54 -12.72
N GLY A 564 -51.12 29.08 -12.83
CA GLY A 564 -50.78 30.43 -12.38
C GLY A 564 -49.80 31.08 -13.35
N THR A 565 -50.34 31.64 -14.43
CA THR A 565 -49.64 32.47 -15.43
C THR A 565 -49.40 33.88 -14.90
N GLY A 566 -48.23 34.44 -15.19
CA GLY A 566 -47.93 35.86 -15.10
C GLY A 566 -46.97 36.28 -16.21
N SER A 567 -47.53 36.81 -17.30
CA SER A 567 -46.84 37.37 -18.46
C SER A 567 -46.35 38.80 -18.22
N GLY A 568 -45.36 39.21 -19.02
CA GLY A 568 -45.07 40.60 -19.38
C GLY A 568 -43.61 40.75 -19.85
N ASP A 569 -43.32 40.52 -21.14
CA ASP A 569 -43.15 41.57 -22.19
C ASP A 569 -41.92 42.49 -21.94
N SER A 570 -41.09 42.90 -22.90
CA SER A 570 -40.66 42.47 -24.24
C SER A 570 -39.59 43.49 -24.69
N ALA A 571 -38.91 43.17 -25.80
CA ALA A 571 -37.99 43.99 -26.61
C ALA A 571 -36.55 44.16 -26.08
N GLY A 572 -35.49 43.87 -26.84
CA GLY A 572 -35.36 43.64 -28.28
C GLY A 572 -34.29 44.59 -28.84
N ALA A 573 -33.14 44.04 -29.24
CA ALA A 573 -32.27 44.68 -30.23
C ALA A 573 -31.37 43.62 -30.87
N ALA A 574 -31.63 43.38 -32.15
CA ALA A 574 -30.89 42.50 -33.04
C ALA A 574 -29.49 43.05 -33.36
N GLY A 575 -28.56 42.13 -33.62
CA GLY A 575 -27.26 42.43 -34.22
C GLY A 575 -26.49 41.15 -34.53
N SER A 576 -26.55 40.71 -35.79
CA SER A 576 -25.65 39.73 -36.41
C SER A 576 -25.56 40.05 -37.91
N PRO A 577 -24.56 39.59 -38.67
CA PRO A 577 -23.24 39.08 -38.29
C PRO A 577 -22.08 39.78 -39.05
N GLY A 578 -20.85 39.62 -38.56
CA GLY A 578 -19.63 40.10 -39.21
C GLY A 578 -18.49 39.12 -39.01
N THR A 579 -18.07 38.50 -40.10
CA THR A 579 -17.17 37.36 -40.28
C THR A 579 -15.70 37.50 -39.81
N ALA A 580 -15.20 36.36 -39.31
CA ALA A 580 -13.88 35.74 -39.52
C ALA A 580 -12.63 36.24 -38.76
N ALA A 581 -12.12 35.39 -37.85
CA ALA A 581 -10.71 34.97 -37.81
C ALA A 581 -10.50 33.76 -36.87
N GLY A 582 -10.02 32.64 -37.43
CA GLY A 582 -9.20 31.59 -36.81
C GLY A 582 -9.64 30.98 -35.48
N ALA A 583 -10.37 29.87 -35.54
CA ALA A 583 -10.48 28.94 -34.42
C ALA A 583 -9.17 28.14 -34.28
N ASP A 584 -8.45 28.40 -33.20
CA ASP A 584 -7.41 27.50 -32.69
C ASP A 584 -8.11 26.59 -31.67
N THR A 585 -8.20 25.30 -31.98
CA THR A 585 -8.77 24.28 -31.10
C THR A 585 -7.79 24.02 -29.96
N GLY A 586 -7.89 24.82 -28.89
CA GLY A 586 -7.15 24.62 -27.65
C GLY A 586 -7.61 23.34 -26.97
N GLY A 587 -6.71 22.35 -26.92
CA GLY A 587 -6.88 21.14 -26.11
C GLY A 587 -7.04 21.50 -24.63
N PHE A 588 -8.14 21.04 -24.04
CA PHE A 588 -8.38 21.06 -22.61
C PHE A 588 -7.36 20.15 -21.89
N ASN A 589 -6.68 20.69 -20.88
CA ASN A 589 -5.59 20.01 -20.17
C ASN A 589 -5.92 19.88 -18.67
N PRO A 590 -6.15 18.66 -18.14
CA PRO A 590 -6.77 18.45 -16.82
C PRO A 590 -5.84 18.59 -15.59
N PHE A 591 -4.58 19.04 -15.73
CA PHE A 591 -3.60 19.08 -14.62
C PHE A 591 -3.08 20.47 -14.22
N ALA A 592 -3.69 21.55 -14.68
CA ALA A 592 -3.16 22.92 -14.55
C ALA A 592 -3.26 23.58 -13.16
N PHE A 593 -3.46 22.85 -12.05
CA PHE A 593 -3.82 23.47 -10.75
C PHE A 593 -2.72 23.50 -9.68
N LEU A 594 -1.48 23.11 -9.95
CA LEU A 594 -0.40 23.07 -8.92
C LEU A 594 0.60 24.24 -8.96
N SER A 595 0.44 25.24 -9.84
CA SER A 595 1.44 26.31 -9.98
C SER A 595 1.20 27.49 -9.02
N GLY A 596 1.60 27.33 -7.76
CA GLY A 596 1.83 28.44 -6.83
C GLY A 596 3.17 29.12 -7.10
N THR A 597 3.15 30.34 -7.65
CA THR A 597 4.33 31.08 -8.09
C THR A 597 5.16 31.69 -6.95
N SER A 598 6.49 31.55 -7.01
CA SER A 598 7.43 32.61 -6.59
C SER A 598 8.78 32.45 -7.29
N ALA A 599 9.35 33.56 -7.76
CA ALA A 599 10.48 33.62 -8.68
C ALA A 599 11.76 34.21 -8.05
N ALA A 600 12.90 33.85 -8.68
CA ALA A 600 14.24 34.48 -8.69
C ALA A 600 15.17 34.22 -7.47
N ALA A 601 16.49 33.95 -7.60
CA ALA A 601 17.41 33.84 -8.74
C ALA A 601 18.80 33.26 -8.34
N SER A 602 19.52 32.76 -9.36
CA SER A 602 20.99 32.81 -9.63
C SER A 602 22.01 31.85 -8.94
N HIS A 603 22.60 30.98 -9.77
CA HIS A 603 23.92 30.30 -9.69
C HIS A 603 25.11 31.26 -9.83
N PRO A 604 26.37 30.91 -9.45
CA PRO A 604 27.33 30.04 -10.23
C PRO A 604 28.15 29.06 -9.33
N ALA A 605 28.49 27.82 -9.72
CA ALA A 605 29.46 27.28 -10.71
C ALA A 605 30.77 26.74 -10.07
N ASP A 606 31.16 25.54 -10.54
CA ASP A 606 32.47 24.87 -10.55
C ASP A 606 33.23 24.53 -9.25
N SER A 607 33.53 23.22 -9.06
CA SER A 607 34.86 22.63 -9.37
C SER A 607 35.09 21.26 -8.68
N LEU A 608 35.45 20.25 -9.48
CA LEU A 608 36.05 18.96 -9.06
C LEU A 608 37.57 19.14 -8.83
N PRO A 609 38.17 18.36 -7.91
CA PRO A 609 39.06 17.25 -8.31
C PRO A 609 38.93 16.06 -7.31
N ALA A 610 39.55 14.89 -7.39
CA ALA A 610 40.25 14.07 -8.38
C ALA A 610 40.58 12.74 -7.65
N ALA A 611 40.47 11.59 -8.32
CA ALA A 611 40.72 10.28 -7.73
C ALA A 611 42.22 9.98 -7.56
N ALA A 612 42.57 9.20 -6.54
CA ALA A 612 43.87 8.54 -6.41
C ALA A 612 43.69 7.06 -6.04
N SER A 613 44.09 6.20 -6.98
CA SER A 613 44.16 4.74 -6.86
C SER A 613 45.41 4.31 -6.07
N ALA A 614 45.31 3.22 -5.32
CA ALA A 614 46.47 2.45 -4.85
C ALA A 614 46.16 0.94 -4.92
N GLU A 615 47.07 0.21 -5.55
CA GLU A 615 47.05 -1.24 -5.81
C GLU A 615 47.45 -2.11 -4.60
N PRO A 616 47.13 -3.43 -4.62
CA PRO A 616 47.20 -4.31 -3.45
C PRO A 616 48.56 -5.03 -3.30
N GLY A 617 48.99 -5.21 -2.06
CA GLY A 617 50.18 -5.98 -1.69
C GLY A 617 49.84 -7.39 -1.20
N ASP A 618 50.49 -8.36 -1.84
CA ASP A 618 50.47 -9.81 -1.61
C ASP A 618 51.13 -10.19 -0.27
N ALA A 619 50.43 -10.95 0.58
CA ALA A 619 50.98 -11.59 1.77
C ALA A 619 50.25 -12.89 2.10
N ALA A 620 50.96 -14.01 1.97
CA ALA A 620 50.47 -15.35 2.29
C ALA A 620 50.16 -15.52 3.79
N PRO A 621 49.03 -16.17 4.16
CA PRO A 621 48.65 -16.35 5.57
C PRO A 621 49.35 -17.57 6.23
N PRO A 622 49.63 -17.51 7.55
CA PRO A 622 50.17 -18.63 8.32
C PRO A 622 49.09 -19.69 8.65
N PRO A 623 49.46 -20.95 8.98
CA PRO A 623 48.50 -22.02 9.23
C PRO A 623 47.82 -21.84 10.60
N LEU A 624 46.49 -21.84 10.62
CA LEU A 624 45.67 -21.75 11.84
C LEU A 624 45.46 -23.13 12.46
N THR A 625 45.93 -23.26 13.69
CA THR A 625 45.72 -24.40 14.58
C THR A 625 44.34 -24.29 15.26
N GLU A 626 43.25 -24.55 14.53
CA GLU A 626 41.88 -24.59 15.10
C GLU A 626 41.28 -26.00 14.99
N ALA A 627 41.69 -26.89 15.88
CA ALA A 627 41.01 -28.16 16.14
C ALA A 627 40.32 -28.12 17.52
N GLN A 628 39.54 -27.07 17.80
CA GLN A 628 38.74 -26.95 19.01
C GLN A 628 37.26 -27.17 18.65
N HIS A 629 36.75 -28.35 19.04
CA HIS A 629 35.34 -28.76 19.15
C HIS A 629 34.41 -28.29 18.02
N LEU A 630 34.41 -29.05 16.93
CA LEU A 630 33.42 -28.91 15.86
C LEU A 630 32.03 -29.34 16.35
N PRO A 631 30.95 -28.58 16.07
CA PRO A 631 29.58 -29.01 16.33
C PRO A 631 29.24 -30.34 15.62
N GLU A 632 28.26 -31.06 16.14
CA GLU A 632 27.75 -32.27 15.47
C GLU A 632 27.15 -31.89 14.11
N HIS A 633 27.47 -32.65 13.07
CA HIS A 633 27.12 -32.33 11.68
C HIS A 633 27.66 -30.98 11.17
N ALA A 634 28.89 -30.63 11.57
CA ALA A 634 29.65 -29.51 11.01
C ALA A 634 30.96 -29.97 10.33
N TRP A 635 31.44 -29.16 9.38
CA TRP A 635 32.62 -29.42 8.56
C TRP A 635 33.38 -28.12 8.26
N LEU A 636 34.71 -28.22 8.23
CA LEU A 636 35.56 -27.19 7.64
C LEU A 636 35.99 -27.63 6.24
N ILE A 637 35.77 -26.79 5.24
CA ILE A 637 36.09 -27.06 3.84
C ILE A 637 37.02 -25.94 3.33
N ALA A 638 38.18 -26.30 2.79
CA ALA A 638 39.09 -25.37 2.14
C ALA A 638 39.60 -25.99 0.84
N HIS A 639 39.73 -25.17 -0.20
CA HIS A 639 40.16 -25.59 -1.55
C HIS A 639 39.35 -26.78 -2.10
N GLY A 640 38.03 -26.74 -1.94
CA GLY A 640 37.13 -27.78 -2.45
C GLY A 640 37.28 -29.14 -1.76
N ARG A 641 37.94 -29.21 -0.60
CA ARG A 641 38.12 -30.45 0.18
C ARG A 641 37.82 -30.24 1.66
N ARG A 642 37.26 -31.27 2.31
CA ARG A 642 37.06 -31.30 3.76
C ARG A 642 38.41 -31.32 4.47
N GLN A 643 38.62 -30.36 5.38
CA GLN A 643 39.75 -30.27 6.29
C GLN A 643 39.45 -30.87 7.67
N ALA A 644 38.22 -30.67 8.17
CA ALA A 644 37.77 -31.22 9.46
C ALA A 644 36.27 -31.57 9.44
N GLY A 645 35.83 -32.43 10.36
CA GLY A 645 34.46 -32.95 10.46
C GLY A 645 34.36 -34.44 10.11
N GLN A 646 33.25 -35.08 10.50
CA GLN A 646 33.04 -36.51 10.25
C GLN A 646 32.98 -36.82 8.74
N PRO A 647 33.42 -38.00 8.27
CA PRO A 647 33.27 -38.35 6.87
C PRO A 647 31.78 -38.46 6.50
N ASP A 648 31.33 -37.60 5.59
CA ASP A 648 29.95 -37.53 5.11
C ASP A 648 29.93 -37.28 3.59
N HIS A 649 29.19 -38.11 2.87
CA HIS A 649 29.18 -38.10 1.41
C HIS A 649 28.46 -36.86 0.84
N ALA A 650 27.48 -36.29 1.55
CA ALA A 650 26.79 -35.08 1.11
C ALA A 650 27.69 -33.85 1.30
N ALA A 651 28.39 -33.74 2.43
CA ALA A 651 29.37 -32.69 2.67
C ALA A 651 30.52 -32.69 1.64
N GLU A 652 31.00 -33.88 1.22
CA GLU A 652 32.02 -34.01 0.17
C GLU A 652 31.51 -33.55 -1.21
N ARG A 653 30.25 -33.83 -1.56
CA ARG A 653 29.64 -33.35 -2.81
C ARG A 653 29.41 -31.84 -2.83
N LEU A 654 29.25 -31.22 -1.66
CA LEU A 654 29.06 -29.77 -1.54
C LEU A 654 30.37 -28.98 -1.65
N ALA A 655 31.52 -29.60 -1.39
CA ALA A 655 32.80 -28.91 -1.39
C ALA A 655 33.17 -28.22 -2.74
N PRO A 656 32.94 -28.82 -3.92
CA PRO A 656 33.12 -28.14 -5.21
C PRO A 656 32.16 -26.96 -5.41
N LEU A 657 30.93 -27.06 -4.92
CA LEU A 657 29.94 -25.98 -5.01
C LEU A 657 30.34 -24.78 -4.16
N LEU A 658 30.84 -25.00 -2.95
CA LEU A 658 31.38 -23.95 -2.10
C LEU A 658 32.62 -23.28 -2.72
N GLN A 659 33.42 -24.04 -3.47
CA GLN A 659 34.54 -23.47 -4.22
C GLN A 659 34.07 -22.55 -5.35
N SER A 660 33.10 -22.98 -6.17
CA SER A 660 32.51 -22.11 -7.20
C SER A 660 31.82 -20.88 -6.60
N ALA A 661 31.18 -21.02 -5.44
CA ALA A 661 30.58 -19.89 -4.74
C ALA A 661 31.63 -18.86 -4.29
N ALA A 662 32.77 -19.31 -3.78
CA ALA A 662 33.89 -18.43 -3.44
C ALA A 662 34.46 -17.69 -4.66
N GLU A 663 34.56 -18.36 -5.82
CA GLU A 663 35.01 -17.74 -7.08
C GLU A 663 34.04 -16.64 -7.57
N LEU A 664 32.76 -16.74 -7.22
CA LEU A 664 31.72 -15.75 -7.51
C LEU A 664 31.62 -14.64 -6.44
N GLY A 665 32.49 -14.64 -5.43
CA GLY A 665 32.47 -13.66 -4.33
C GLY A 665 31.36 -13.89 -3.30
N ILE A 666 30.72 -15.06 -3.30
CA ILE A 666 29.66 -15.42 -2.35
C ILE A 666 30.31 -15.87 -1.05
N THR A 667 29.98 -15.20 0.06
CA THR A 667 30.55 -15.47 1.39
C THR A 667 29.62 -16.28 2.30
N ARG A 668 28.36 -16.48 1.90
CA ARG A 668 27.37 -17.26 2.64
C ARG A 668 26.42 -17.98 1.69
N LEU A 669 26.09 -19.23 2.01
CA LEU A 669 25.09 -20.03 1.32
C LEU A 669 24.16 -20.69 2.34
N ARG A 670 22.86 -20.67 2.06
CA ARG A 670 21.84 -21.41 2.81
C ARG A 670 20.93 -22.13 1.82
N PHE A 671 20.66 -23.39 2.06
CA PHE A 671 19.84 -24.22 1.19
C PHE A 671 19.24 -25.37 2.00
N GLU A 672 18.17 -25.96 1.47
CA GLU A 672 17.45 -27.04 2.13
C GLU A 672 17.29 -28.19 1.13
N ASP A 673 17.45 -29.41 1.62
CA ASP A 673 17.04 -30.63 0.91
C ASP A 673 15.83 -31.26 1.61
N GLY A 674 15.37 -32.42 1.12
CA GLY A 674 14.16 -33.05 1.67
C GLY A 674 14.29 -33.48 3.14
N ASP A 675 15.50 -33.57 3.68
CA ASP A 675 15.79 -34.11 5.00
C ASP A 675 16.57 -33.13 5.91
N TRP A 676 17.24 -32.12 5.35
CA TRP A 676 18.19 -31.26 6.07
C TRP A 676 18.17 -29.80 5.60
N SER A 677 18.26 -28.88 6.55
CA SER A 677 18.66 -27.49 6.33
C SER A 677 20.18 -27.37 6.43
N TRP A 678 20.81 -26.70 5.46
CA TRP A 678 22.26 -26.51 5.36
C TRP A 678 22.62 -25.03 5.38
N SER A 679 23.75 -24.72 6.03
CA SER A 679 24.32 -23.37 6.02
C SER A 679 25.83 -23.44 5.92
N ALA A 680 26.39 -22.65 5.01
CA ALA A 680 27.82 -22.50 4.80
C ALA A 680 28.21 -21.02 4.89
N ARG A 681 29.29 -20.71 5.60
CA ARG A 681 29.86 -19.37 5.65
C ARG A 681 31.37 -19.43 5.43
N GLN A 682 31.87 -18.54 4.59
CA GLN A 682 33.30 -18.40 4.34
C GLN A 682 33.93 -17.48 5.38
N SER A 683 35.05 -17.89 5.95
CA SER A 683 35.89 -17.05 6.81
C SER A 683 36.75 -16.10 5.98
N PRO A 684 37.29 -15.02 6.56
CA PRO A 684 38.22 -14.11 5.87
C PRO A 684 39.47 -14.81 5.32
N ALA A 685 39.86 -15.95 5.90
CA ALA A 685 40.97 -16.78 5.44
C ALA A 685 40.62 -17.72 4.27
N GLY A 686 39.40 -17.64 3.73
CA GLY A 686 38.94 -18.44 2.60
C GLY A 686 38.45 -19.86 2.94
N THR A 687 38.38 -20.21 4.23
CA THR A 687 37.87 -21.51 4.70
C THR A 687 36.36 -21.45 4.91
N TRP A 688 35.63 -22.45 4.43
CA TRP A 688 34.20 -22.58 4.61
C TRP A 688 33.86 -23.38 5.87
N ARG A 689 33.04 -22.78 6.74
CA ARG A 689 32.34 -23.43 7.85
C ARG A 689 30.98 -23.89 7.34
N LEU A 690 30.75 -25.20 7.24
CA LEU A 690 29.51 -25.83 6.78
C LEU A 690 28.85 -26.57 7.93
N ALA A 691 27.54 -26.42 8.12
CA ALA A 691 26.77 -27.21 9.08
C ALA A 691 25.39 -27.60 8.51
N ARG A 692 24.82 -28.68 9.02
CA ARG A 692 23.43 -29.08 8.75
C ARG A 692 22.65 -29.41 10.01
N ALA A 693 21.32 -29.28 9.95
CA ALA A 693 20.39 -29.78 10.96
C ALA A 693 19.04 -30.12 10.34
N ALA A 694 18.14 -30.76 11.10
CA ALA A 694 16.83 -31.20 10.62
C ALA A 694 15.94 -30.04 10.13
N ASP A 695 16.11 -28.85 10.71
CA ASP A 695 15.40 -27.65 10.30
C ASP A 695 16.25 -26.39 10.56
N ALA A 696 15.81 -25.28 9.99
CA ALA A 696 16.47 -23.98 10.05
C ALA A 696 16.65 -23.43 11.48
N ALA A 697 15.74 -23.70 12.41
CA ALA A 697 15.80 -23.23 13.79
C ALA A 697 16.79 -24.06 14.61
N THR A 698 16.80 -25.38 14.42
CA THR A 698 17.75 -26.31 15.03
C THR A 698 19.18 -26.04 14.54
N LEU A 699 19.36 -25.66 13.28
CA LEU A 699 20.67 -25.28 12.73
C LEU A 699 21.23 -24.03 13.42
N GLU A 700 20.39 -23.01 13.60
CA GLU A 700 20.78 -21.76 14.25
C GLU A 700 21.11 -21.98 15.73
N LEU A 701 20.33 -22.81 16.43
CA LEU A 701 20.55 -23.16 17.83
C LEU A 701 21.86 -23.92 18.05
N ASN A 702 22.15 -24.92 17.20
CA ASN A 702 23.28 -25.83 17.42
C ASN A 702 24.60 -25.32 16.84
N SER A 703 24.54 -24.63 15.70
CA SER A 703 25.72 -24.28 14.90
C SER A 703 25.77 -22.81 14.51
N GLY A 704 24.74 -22.00 14.81
CA GLY A 704 24.65 -20.59 14.41
C GLY A 704 25.78 -19.74 15.00
N ALA A 705 26.13 -19.92 16.28
CA ALA A 705 27.25 -19.23 16.90
C ALA A 705 28.61 -19.61 16.25
N TRP A 706 28.81 -20.89 15.96
CA TRP A 706 30.04 -21.38 15.32
C TRP A 706 30.16 -20.93 13.85
N LEU A 707 29.06 -20.95 13.10
CA LEU A 707 29.01 -20.43 11.72
C LEU A 707 29.27 -18.92 11.65
N LYS A 708 29.06 -18.18 12.74
CA LYS A 708 29.25 -16.72 12.79
C LYS A 708 30.58 -16.28 13.40
N GLN A 709 31.37 -17.20 13.94
CA GLN A 709 32.75 -16.90 14.31
C GLN A 709 33.52 -16.54 13.05
N ASP A 710 34.39 -15.53 13.13
CA ASP A 710 35.27 -15.11 12.04
C ASP A 710 36.63 -15.79 12.18
#